data_AF-A0A941EAA7-F1
#
_entry.id   AF-A0A941EAA7-F1
#
_cell.length_a   1.000
_cell.length_b   1.000
_cell.length_c   1.000
_cell.angle_alpha   90.00
_cell.angle_beta   90.00
_cell.angle_gamma   90.00
#
_symmetry.space_group_name_H-M   'P 1'
#
loop_
_entity.id
_entity.type
_entity.pdbx_description
1 polymer ?
#
loop_
_entity_poly.entity_id
_entity_poly.type
_entity_poly.pdbx_seq_one_letter_code
_entity_poly.pdbx_strand_id
1 'polypeptide(L)'
;MRIRPFGRVLTTALLVAGPSAVLLPAQATVGGPADASGTKSVSYLGHSFTVPASWPVISLTAGSDTCVQYDRHAVYLGTPPADEDCPAGTMGRTDALVVQPASTGGSGSGPARATEDAVSHEIDSYAAGISVTATYFSSPDEVRSILASAGLPLPTSAAAAPANPTPQTRTAPAAATVSAAASRYTGRAFDPCTAPSSSTMNAWKNSSPYGAIGVYLGGVNMGCSQPNLTASWVSAQVSAGWRFFLLYVGPQAPGSSCTSCSTITSASSQGASAAQDAASHAASLGFGAGTPIIYDMEDYAPRGTPAVLSFMSSWANELHALGYSAGEYSSLSSGISDLIANPGSTTPDLIDFAAWDGNAFTGDSSIPDADWANHERIHQYSGGVTQTFGGYSINVDQDYLDVQGSFNTPVGGVLGDVTGDGRPDILAIAPNGNLVVYPNTGGAGVHTFGQAMQVGSGWNGYTIVAVANPYASGRAGLIAVSPDGTLYYYPNTGGSGMNTFGGPIQIGSGWNGFTIVASADVYGVGRPGLLAVAADGTLDYYPNTGGTATGTFGAPIQLGSGWNGWTVDVADIDGDGRPDLLAVDSTGALYVYPNTGQATGATFGAPTQVGSGWSGWQAIDVGTLAGSAPAEILGIDSSGALYEYPNTSVGGSVSFGPPTQVGSGWSGYAMD
;
A
#
# COMPACT_ATOMS: atom_id res chain seq x y z
N MET A 1 -61.69 26.53 54.80
CA MET A 1 -62.04 27.17 53.51
C MET A 1 -61.38 26.36 52.39
N ARG A 2 -62.19 25.67 51.56
CA ARG A 2 -61.96 25.04 50.22
C ARG A 2 -60.60 24.33 49.93
N ILE A 3 -60.53 22.98 49.80
CA ILE A 3 -60.79 22.12 48.59
C ILE A 3 -59.83 22.51 47.42
N ARG A 4 -58.85 21.71 46.92
CA ARG A 4 -58.83 20.35 46.32
C ARG A 4 -57.39 19.76 46.27
N PRO A 5 -57.20 18.43 46.22
CA PRO A 5 -56.09 17.78 45.51
C PRO A 5 -56.59 17.06 44.24
N PHE A 6 -55.86 17.18 43.12
CA PHE A 6 -56.10 16.41 41.90
C PHE A 6 -55.33 15.09 41.96
N GLY A 7 -56.06 13.98 41.80
CA GLY A 7 -55.50 12.65 41.64
C GLY A 7 -54.88 12.45 40.26
N ARG A 8 -53.75 11.72 40.21
CA ARG A 8 -53.22 11.12 38.98
C ARG A 8 -53.71 9.68 38.89
N VAL A 9 -54.29 9.36 37.74
CA VAL A 9 -54.78 8.06 37.33
C VAL A 9 -53.59 7.12 37.11
N LEU A 10 -53.66 5.93 37.70
CA LEU A 10 -52.76 4.80 37.46
C LEU A 10 -53.39 3.94 36.35
N THR A 11 -52.79 3.93 35.15
CA THR A 11 -53.22 3.04 34.07
C THR A 11 -52.33 1.79 34.10
N THR A 12 -52.89 0.68 34.59
CA THR A 12 -52.24 -0.64 34.59
C THR A 12 -52.28 -1.21 33.17
N ALA A 13 -51.14 -1.27 32.49
CA ALA A 13 -51.00 -2.00 31.24
C ALA A 13 -50.65 -3.48 31.54
N LEU A 14 -51.56 -4.38 31.20
CA LEU A 14 -51.31 -5.83 31.16
C LEU A 14 -50.33 -6.11 30.01
N LEU A 15 -49.09 -6.52 30.32
CA LEU A 15 -48.19 -7.15 29.36
C LEU A 15 -48.62 -8.61 29.16
N VAL A 16 -49.20 -8.91 28.00
CA VAL A 16 -49.38 -10.28 27.52
C VAL A 16 -48.01 -10.77 27.06
N ALA A 17 -47.41 -11.70 27.80
CA ALA A 17 -46.23 -12.43 27.38
C ALA A 17 -46.61 -13.34 26.20
N GLY A 18 -46.19 -12.97 24.99
CA GLY A 18 -46.18 -13.88 23.84
C GLY A 18 -45.15 -15.00 24.06
N PRO A 19 -45.33 -16.18 23.44
CA PRO A 19 -44.42 -17.29 23.63
C PRO A 19 -43.04 -16.91 23.10
N SER A 20 -42.04 -16.88 23.99
CA SER A 20 -40.64 -16.87 23.59
C SER A 20 -40.35 -18.17 22.85
N ALA A 21 -40.18 -18.09 21.53
CA ALA A 21 -39.67 -19.19 20.75
C ALA A 21 -38.22 -19.45 21.20
N VAL A 22 -38.02 -20.56 21.89
CA VAL A 22 -36.68 -21.11 22.13
C VAL A 22 -36.19 -21.60 20.77
N LEU A 23 -35.26 -20.87 20.15
CA LEU A 23 -34.50 -21.34 18.99
C LEU A 23 -33.64 -22.51 19.47
N LEU A 24 -34.07 -23.73 19.16
CA LEU A 24 -33.23 -24.92 19.27
C LEU A 24 -32.04 -24.75 18.31
N PRO A 25 -30.82 -25.14 18.69
CA PRO A 25 -29.70 -25.14 17.75
C PRO A 25 -30.08 -26.03 16.55
N ALA A 26 -29.84 -25.53 15.34
CA ALA A 26 -30.09 -26.28 14.11
C ALA A 26 -29.30 -27.58 14.16
N GLN A 27 -29.98 -28.72 14.27
CA GLN A 27 -29.33 -30.01 14.29
C GLN A 27 -28.82 -30.32 12.88
N ALA A 28 -27.49 -30.40 12.73
CA ALA A 28 -26.88 -30.96 11.54
C ALA A 28 -27.26 -32.44 11.45
N THR A 29 -27.83 -32.86 10.32
CA THR A 29 -28.08 -34.28 10.05
C THR A 29 -27.24 -34.70 8.86
N VAL A 30 -26.29 -35.60 9.11
CA VAL A 30 -25.57 -36.29 8.03
C VAL A 30 -26.51 -37.38 7.52
N GLY A 31 -26.88 -37.30 6.23
CA GLY A 31 -27.63 -38.34 5.55
C GLY A 31 -26.84 -39.65 5.54
N GLY A 32 -27.54 -40.78 5.37
CA GLY A 32 -27.02 -42.14 5.52
C GLY A 32 -25.76 -42.49 4.69
N PRO A 33 -25.28 -43.75 4.78
CA PRO A 33 -24.01 -44.17 4.16
C PRO A 33 -23.96 -43.87 2.66
N ALA A 34 -22.74 -43.75 2.13
CA ALA A 34 -22.46 -43.38 0.73
C ALA A 34 -23.39 -44.10 -0.27
N ASP A 35 -24.00 -43.35 -1.18
CA ASP A 35 -24.78 -43.93 -2.27
C ASP A 35 -23.84 -44.52 -3.34
N ALA A 36 -24.39 -45.27 -4.30
CA ALA A 36 -23.65 -45.92 -5.39
C ALA A 36 -22.80 -44.95 -6.25
N SER A 37 -23.02 -43.64 -6.12
CA SER A 37 -22.25 -42.54 -6.75
C SER A 37 -20.99 -42.12 -5.99
N GLY A 38 -20.73 -42.63 -4.78
CA GLY A 38 -19.57 -42.21 -3.96
C GLY A 38 -19.74 -40.88 -3.23
N THR A 39 -20.98 -40.38 -3.12
CA THR A 39 -21.33 -39.12 -2.44
C THR A 39 -22.24 -39.37 -1.22
N LYS A 40 -22.39 -38.35 -0.36
CA LYS A 40 -23.33 -38.32 0.77
C LYS A 40 -24.05 -36.97 0.86
N SER A 41 -25.24 -36.97 1.46
CA SER A 41 -25.99 -35.74 1.74
C SER A 41 -25.64 -35.20 3.12
N VAL A 42 -25.36 -33.91 3.23
CA VAL A 42 -25.14 -33.18 4.47
C VAL A 42 -26.21 -32.10 4.56
N SER A 43 -27.06 -32.13 5.57
CA SER A 43 -28.12 -31.13 5.74
C SER A 43 -27.81 -30.16 6.88
N TYR A 44 -27.89 -28.86 6.60
CA TYR A 44 -27.67 -27.79 7.57
C TYR A 44 -28.53 -26.56 7.23
N LEU A 45 -29.18 -25.96 8.23
CA LEU A 45 -30.03 -24.76 8.10
C LEU A 45 -31.09 -24.85 6.98
N GLY A 46 -31.63 -26.04 6.70
CA GLY A 46 -32.64 -26.26 5.66
C GLY A 46 -32.07 -26.45 4.24
N HIS A 47 -30.75 -26.44 4.08
CA HIS A 47 -30.04 -26.74 2.84
C HIS A 47 -29.46 -28.16 2.86
N SER A 48 -29.43 -28.83 1.70
CA SER A 48 -28.88 -30.19 1.54
C SER A 48 -27.73 -30.19 0.54
N PHE A 49 -26.51 -30.39 1.04
CA PHE A 49 -25.28 -30.45 0.25
C PHE A 49 -24.99 -31.90 -0.16
N THR A 50 -24.80 -32.15 -1.45
CA THR A 50 -24.27 -33.43 -1.95
C THR A 50 -22.75 -33.31 -2.02
N VAL A 51 -22.04 -34.04 -1.15
CA VAL A 51 -20.58 -33.94 -1.02
C VAL A 51 -19.92 -35.31 -1.21
N PRO A 52 -18.64 -35.39 -1.62
CA PRO A 52 -17.93 -36.65 -1.68
C PRO A 52 -17.96 -37.39 -0.34
N ALA A 53 -18.20 -38.69 -0.37
CA ALA A 53 -18.39 -39.48 0.85
C ALA A 53 -17.13 -39.47 1.75
N SER A 54 -15.95 -39.33 1.13
CA SER A 54 -14.63 -39.27 1.78
C SER A 54 -14.41 -38.00 2.60
N TRP A 55 -15.14 -36.92 2.35
CA TRP A 55 -14.93 -35.65 3.06
C TRP A 55 -15.46 -35.75 4.50
N PRO A 56 -14.64 -35.55 5.54
CA PRO A 56 -15.14 -35.41 6.91
C PRO A 56 -16.14 -34.25 7.02
N VAL A 57 -17.17 -34.45 7.84
CA VAL A 57 -18.10 -33.38 8.24
C VAL A 57 -17.76 -33.02 9.68
N ILE A 58 -17.30 -31.80 9.89
CA ILE A 58 -16.75 -31.31 11.17
C ILE A 58 -17.73 -30.29 11.74
N SER A 59 -18.17 -30.47 12.98
CA SER A 59 -19.09 -29.52 13.64
C SER A 59 -18.29 -28.47 14.42
N LEU A 60 -18.56 -27.19 14.15
CA LEU A 60 -18.02 -26.04 14.85
C LEU A 60 -18.97 -25.65 15.99
N THR A 61 -18.95 -26.44 17.05
CA THR A 61 -19.84 -26.23 18.20
C THR A 61 -19.41 -25.02 19.03
N ALA A 62 -20.37 -24.27 19.58
CA ALA A 62 -20.07 -23.14 20.46
C ALA A 62 -19.16 -23.58 21.64
N GLY A 63 -18.01 -22.91 21.79
CA GLY A 63 -17.01 -23.20 22.81
C GLY A 63 -15.95 -24.24 22.45
N SER A 64 -15.92 -24.75 21.21
CA SER A 64 -14.73 -25.45 20.69
C SER A 64 -13.65 -24.46 20.24
N ASP A 65 -12.43 -24.96 20.09
CA ASP A 65 -11.24 -24.33 19.52
C ASP A 65 -10.89 -24.97 18.16
N THR A 66 -11.85 -25.61 17.50
CA THR A 66 -11.61 -26.36 16.27
C THR A 66 -11.10 -25.48 15.14
N CYS A 67 -9.90 -25.77 14.66
CA CYS A 67 -9.31 -25.09 13.52
C CYS A 67 -9.99 -25.45 12.19
N VAL A 68 -10.37 -24.42 11.45
CA VAL A 68 -10.82 -24.50 10.07
C VAL A 68 -9.60 -24.42 9.15
N GLN A 69 -9.27 -25.56 8.56
CA GLN A 69 -8.14 -25.72 7.65
C GLN A 69 -8.63 -25.95 6.22
N TYR A 70 -8.02 -25.24 5.27
CA TYR A 70 -8.29 -25.31 3.84
C TYR A 70 -7.33 -26.25 3.10
N ASP A 71 -6.29 -26.77 3.73
CA ASP A 71 -5.34 -27.74 3.17
C ASP A 71 -5.90 -29.19 3.12
N ARG A 72 -7.11 -29.40 3.63
CA ARG A 72 -7.78 -30.71 3.69
C ARG A 72 -9.22 -30.64 3.20
N HIS A 73 -9.64 -31.69 2.51
CA HIS A 73 -11.04 -31.84 2.12
C HIS A 73 -11.93 -31.99 3.35
N ALA A 74 -12.89 -31.08 3.55
CA ALA A 74 -13.80 -31.11 4.68
C ALA A 74 -15.05 -30.25 4.46
N VAL A 75 -16.12 -30.58 5.19
CA VAL A 75 -17.29 -29.70 5.36
C VAL A 75 -17.38 -29.29 6.83
N TYR A 76 -17.11 -28.04 7.14
CA TYR A 76 -17.28 -27.45 8.46
C TYR A 76 -18.71 -26.90 8.61
N LEU A 77 -19.40 -27.28 9.68
CA LEU A 77 -20.77 -26.87 9.96
C LEU A 77 -20.85 -26.09 11.28
N GLY A 78 -21.21 -24.81 11.20
CA GLY A 78 -21.31 -23.90 12.36
C GLY A 78 -20.51 -22.62 12.15
N THR A 79 -20.57 -21.73 13.13
CA THR A 79 -19.75 -20.51 13.13
C THR A 79 -18.33 -20.87 13.58
N PRO A 80 -17.28 -20.51 12.80
CA PRO A 80 -15.91 -20.71 13.22
C PRO A 80 -15.64 -20.11 14.61
N PRO A 81 -14.91 -20.80 15.49
CA PRO A 81 -14.55 -20.27 16.80
C PRO A 81 -13.80 -18.94 16.71
N ALA A 82 -13.99 -18.07 17.72
CA ALA A 82 -13.24 -16.82 17.79
C ALA A 82 -11.77 -17.05 18.17
N ASP A 83 -11.43 -18.17 18.79
CA ASP A 83 -10.05 -18.55 19.13
C ASP A 83 -9.84 -20.00 18.69
N GLU A 84 -9.37 -20.17 17.45
CA GLU A 84 -9.06 -21.48 16.85
C GLU A 84 -7.65 -21.96 17.27
N ASP A 85 -7.51 -23.24 17.58
CA ASP A 85 -6.23 -23.92 17.80
C ASP A 85 -5.67 -24.41 16.45
N CYS A 86 -5.21 -23.45 15.65
CA CYS A 86 -4.61 -23.70 14.35
C CYS A 86 -3.09 -23.82 14.44
N PRO A 87 -2.46 -24.83 13.81
CA PRO A 87 -1.01 -24.85 13.63
C PRO A 87 -0.57 -23.64 12.80
N ALA A 88 0.48 -22.93 13.24
CA ALA A 88 0.97 -21.71 12.59
C ALA A 88 1.37 -21.96 11.13
N GLY A 89 2.17 -23.01 10.88
CA GLY A 89 2.60 -23.39 9.53
C GLY A 89 1.57 -24.14 8.67
N THR A 90 0.25 -23.97 8.90
CA THR A 90 -0.77 -24.56 8.02
C THR A 90 -0.90 -23.78 6.72
N MET A 91 -0.71 -24.48 5.59
CA MET A 91 -0.52 -23.87 4.28
C MET A 91 -0.96 -24.81 3.15
N GLY A 92 -1.36 -24.22 2.03
CA GLY A 92 -1.98 -24.91 0.91
C GLY A 92 -3.51 -24.90 1.00
N ARG A 93 -4.15 -25.22 -0.13
CA ARG A 93 -5.60 -25.14 -0.28
C ARG A 93 -6.12 -26.33 -1.09
N THR A 94 -7.32 -26.77 -0.77
CA THR A 94 -8.05 -27.79 -1.50
C THR A 94 -9.55 -27.51 -1.49
N ASP A 95 -10.34 -28.38 -2.09
CA ASP A 95 -11.79 -28.31 -2.06
C ASP A 95 -12.30 -28.50 -0.62
N ALA A 96 -12.83 -27.45 -0.01
CA ALA A 96 -13.38 -27.46 1.35
C ALA A 96 -14.54 -26.47 1.48
N LEU A 97 -15.44 -26.69 2.44
CA LEU A 97 -16.60 -25.82 2.70
C LEU A 97 -16.69 -25.44 4.17
N VAL A 98 -16.92 -24.15 4.45
CA VAL A 98 -17.36 -23.63 5.74
C VAL A 98 -18.81 -23.18 5.58
N VAL A 99 -19.73 -23.87 6.25
CA VAL A 99 -21.17 -23.62 6.18
C VAL A 99 -21.66 -23.09 7.52
N GLN A 100 -22.08 -21.83 7.56
CA GLN A 100 -22.40 -21.13 8.80
C GLN A 100 -23.74 -20.37 8.72
N PRO A 101 -24.35 -20.04 9.87
CA PRO A 101 -25.49 -19.12 9.89
C PRO A 101 -25.09 -17.75 9.33
N ALA A 102 -25.98 -17.12 8.56
CA ALA A 102 -25.79 -15.74 8.13
C ALA A 102 -25.74 -14.79 9.34
N SER A 103 -24.74 -13.92 9.40
CA SER A 103 -24.60 -12.93 10.48
C SER A 103 -25.70 -11.85 10.40
N THR A 104 -26.30 -11.51 11.55
CA THR A 104 -27.28 -10.43 11.64
C THR A 104 -26.59 -9.08 11.40
N GLY A 105 -26.84 -8.46 10.24
CA GLY A 105 -26.23 -7.18 9.86
C GLY A 105 -24.92 -7.28 9.08
N GLY A 106 -24.44 -8.50 8.78
CA GLY A 106 -23.32 -8.73 7.87
C GLY A 106 -23.77 -9.07 6.45
N SER A 107 -22.80 -9.44 5.63
CA SER A 107 -22.95 -9.77 4.21
C SER A 107 -24.04 -10.84 3.96
N GLY A 108 -24.34 -11.73 4.90
CA GLY A 108 -25.39 -12.76 4.75
C GLY A 108 -26.84 -12.30 4.93
N SER A 109 -27.09 -11.05 5.35
CA SER A 109 -28.45 -10.54 5.61
C SER A 109 -29.16 -9.95 4.39
N GLY A 110 -28.48 -9.92 3.23
CA GLY A 110 -28.96 -9.37 1.97
C GLY A 110 -29.59 -10.40 1.02
N PRO A 111 -29.94 -10.00 -0.23
CA PRO A 111 -30.43 -10.93 -1.24
C PRO A 111 -29.38 -12.02 -1.55
N ALA A 112 -29.86 -13.17 -2.01
CA ALA A 112 -28.99 -14.27 -2.41
C ALA A 112 -27.98 -13.80 -3.46
N ARG A 113 -26.69 -14.03 -3.21
CA ARG A 113 -25.60 -13.66 -4.11
C ARG A 113 -24.41 -14.59 -3.91
N ALA A 114 -23.51 -14.61 -4.88
CA ALA A 114 -22.21 -15.26 -4.75
C ALA A 114 -21.12 -14.43 -5.41
N THR A 115 -19.92 -14.50 -4.84
CA THR A 115 -18.70 -13.84 -5.33
C THR A 115 -17.58 -14.87 -5.40
N GLU A 116 -16.66 -14.69 -6.34
CA GLU A 116 -15.50 -15.56 -6.51
C GLU A 116 -14.25 -14.72 -6.59
N ASP A 117 -13.30 -15.03 -5.72
CA ASP A 117 -11.92 -14.61 -5.85
C ASP A 117 -11.15 -15.75 -6.54
N ALA A 118 -10.89 -15.55 -7.83
CA ALA A 118 -10.17 -16.51 -8.66
C ALA A 118 -8.65 -16.48 -8.44
N VAL A 119 -8.11 -15.52 -7.69
CA VAL A 119 -6.69 -15.48 -7.31
C VAL A 119 -6.47 -16.28 -6.02
N SER A 120 -7.35 -16.12 -5.03
CA SER A 120 -7.30 -16.91 -3.78
C SER A 120 -7.99 -18.28 -3.87
N HIS A 121 -8.67 -18.56 -4.99
CA HIS A 121 -9.48 -19.76 -5.18
C HIS A 121 -10.54 -19.93 -4.09
N GLU A 122 -11.40 -18.92 -3.97
CA GLU A 122 -12.45 -18.83 -2.95
C GLU A 122 -13.79 -18.40 -3.56
N ILE A 123 -14.86 -19.06 -3.14
CA ILE A 123 -16.23 -18.72 -3.49
C ILE A 123 -17.01 -18.49 -2.22
N ASP A 124 -17.52 -17.28 -2.08
CA ASP A 124 -18.49 -16.93 -1.05
C ASP A 124 -19.90 -16.96 -1.63
N SER A 125 -20.79 -17.72 -1.00
CA SER A 125 -22.19 -17.84 -1.40
C SER A 125 -23.13 -17.60 -0.22
N TYR A 126 -24.10 -16.70 -0.43
CA TYR A 126 -25.02 -16.24 0.59
C TYR A 126 -26.45 -16.54 0.17
N ALA A 127 -27.26 -17.06 1.09
CA ALA A 127 -28.71 -17.20 0.95
C ALA A 127 -29.41 -16.93 2.28
N ALA A 128 -30.74 -16.97 2.30
CA ALA A 128 -31.52 -16.64 3.49
C ALA A 128 -31.13 -17.53 4.68
N GLY A 129 -30.46 -16.94 5.68
CA GLY A 129 -30.07 -17.61 6.92
C GLY A 129 -28.77 -18.41 6.85
N ILE A 130 -28.08 -18.46 5.71
CA ILE A 130 -26.86 -19.25 5.50
C ILE A 130 -25.78 -18.47 4.75
N SER A 131 -24.53 -18.70 5.14
CA SER A 131 -23.32 -18.22 4.46
C SER A 131 -22.41 -19.42 4.24
N VAL A 132 -21.85 -19.54 3.04
CA VAL A 132 -20.91 -20.59 2.70
C VAL A 132 -19.67 -20.00 2.07
N THR A 133 -18.52 -20.29 2.66
CA THR A 133 -17.20 -20.04 2.05
C THR A 133 -16.67 -21.37 1.56
N ALA A 134 -16.37 -21.46 0.27
CA ALA A 134 -15.88 -22.66 -0.38
C ALA A 134 -14.53 -22.38 -1.04
N THR A 135 -13.54 -23.21 -0.76
CA THR A 135 -12.20 -23.12 -1.37
C THR A 135 -12.03 -24.20 -2.41
N TYR A 136 -11.11 -24.04 -3.36
CA TYR A 136 -10.80 -25.08 -4.35
C TYR A 136 -9.32 -25.10 -4.71
N PHE A 137 -8.79 -26.25 -5.16
CA PHE A 137 -7.38 -26.33 -5.54
C PHE A 137 -7.10 -25.80 -6.95
N SER A 138 -7.70 -26.40 -7.98
CA SER A 138 -7.39 -26.07 -9.37
C SER A 138 -8.61 -25.77 -10.24
N SER A 139 -9.76 -26.36 -9.92
CA SER A 139 -11.04 -26.09 -10.58
C SER A 139 -12.13 -25.86 -9.55
N PRO A 140 -13.00 -24.85 -9.73
CA PRO A 140 -14.14 -24.61 -8.85
C PRO A 140 -15.32 -25.55 -9.11
N ASP A 141 -15.25 -26.46 -10.09
CA ASP A 141 -16.41 -27.24 -10.55
C ASP A 141 -17.01 -28.13 -9.45
N GLU A 142 -16.18 -28.78 -8.63
CA GLU A 142 -16.64 -29.64 -7.54
C GLU A 142 -17.39 -28.82 -6.49
N VAL A 143 -16.80 -27.72 -6.00
CA VAL A 143 -17.45 -26.86 -5.01
C VAL A 143 -18.69 -26.14 -5.57
N ARG A 144 -18.70 -25.73 -6.85
CA ARG A 144 -19.89 -25.19 -7.50
C ARG A 144 -21.01 -26.22 -7.60
N SER A 145 -20.68 -27.49 -7.89
CA SER A 145 -21.64 -28.59 -7.89
C SER A 145 -22.23 -28.81 -6.48
N ILE A 146 -21.40 -28.79 -5.44
CA ILE A 146 -21.81 -28.89 -4.04
C ILE A 146 -22.76 -27.73 -3.68
N LEU A 147 -22.39 -26.48 -3.98
CA LEU A 147 -23.22 -25.29 -3.72
C LEU A 147 -24.56 -25.35 -4.46
N ALA A 148 -24.55 -25.74 -5.74
CA ALA A 148 -25.75 -25.90 -6.54
C ALA A 148 -26.71 -26.95 -5.98
N SER A 149 -26.17 -28.07 -5.48
CA SER A 149 -26.98 -29.12 -4.85
C SER A 149 -27.74 -28.64 -3.62
N ALA A 150 -27.19 -27.64 -2.92
CA ALA A 150 -27.81 -26.97 -1.77
C ALA A 150 -28.75 -25.82 -2.15
N GLY A 151 -28.94 -25.54 -3.44
CA GLY A 151 -29.77 -24.44 -3.94
C GLY A 151 -29.17 -23.05 -3.67
N LEU A 152 -27.85 -22.98 -3.46
CA LEU A 152 -27.16 -21.72 -3.25
C LEU A 152 -26.84 -21.03 -4.59
N PRO A 153 -26.81 -19.69 -4.62
CA PRO A 153 -26.39 -18.98 -5.82
C PRO A 153 -24.93 -19.32 -6.16
N LEU A 154 -24.64 -19.37 -7.45
CA LEU A 154 -23.27 -19.52 -7.95
C LEU A 154 -22.79 -18.17 -8.50
N PRO A 155 -21.46 -17.92 -8.48
CA PRO A 155 -20.90 -16.78 -9.18
C PRO A 155 -21.38 -16.79 -10.64
N THR A 156 -21.97 -15.70 -11.11
CA THR A 156 -22.25 -15.55 -12.55
C THR A 156 -20.92 -15.65 -13.28
N SER A 157 -20.78 -16.56 -14.25
CA SER A 157 -19.51 -16.70 -14.98
C SER A 157 -19.09 -15.32 -15.49
N ALA A 158 -18.02 -14.75 -14.91
CA ALA A 158 -17.18 -13.88 -15.70
C ALA A 158 -16.82 -14.71 -16.94
N ALA A 159 -16.99 -14.15 -18.13
CA ALA A 159 -16.61 -14.82 -19.37
C ALA A 159 -15.23 -15.48 -19.17
N ALA A 160 -15.09 -16.73 -19.62
CA ALA A 160 -13.87 -17.51 -19.51
C ALA A 160 -12.65 -16.61 -19.57
N ALA A 161 -11.84 -16.62 -18.49
CA ALA A 161 -10.63 -15.82 -18.41
C ALA A 161 -9.85 -15.99 -19.72
N PRO A 162 -9.56 -14.91 -20.47
CA PRO A 162 -8.73 -15.04 -21.65
C PRO A 162 -7.38 -15.64 -21.23
N ALA A 163 -6.82 -16.52 -22.06
CA ALA A 163 -5.51 -17.15 -21.87
C ALA A 163 -4.34 -16.13 -21.75
N ASN A 164 -4.65 -14.83 -21.83
CA ASN A 164 -3.83 -13.71 -21.39
C ASN A 164 -4.76 -12.75 -20.63
N PRO A 165 -4.61 -12.53 -19.32
CA PRO A 165 -5.41 -11.55 -18.61
C PRO A 165 -5.11 -10.17 -19.20
N THR A 166 -6.11 -9.53 -19.79
CA THR A 166 -6.10 -8.07 -19.95
C THR A 166 -5.97 -7.43 -18.57
N PRO A 167 -5.19 -6.34 -18.40
CA PRO A 167 -5.02 -5.68 -17.12
C PRO A 167 -6.39 -5.38 -16.51
N GLN A 168 -6.65 -5.87 -15.31
CA GLN A 168 -7.81 -5.43 -14.54
C GLN A 168 -7.73 -3.91 -14.37
N THR A 169 -8.89 -3.25 -14.35
CA THR A 169 -8.94 -1.80 -14.17
C THR A 169 -8.42 -1.47 -12.77
N ARG A 170 -7.22 -0.88 -12.72
CA ARG A 170 -6.56 -0.40 -11.50
C ARG A 170 -7.52 0.51 -10.75
N THR A 171 -8.05 0.03 -9.64
CA THR A 171 -8.90 0.83 -8.75
C THR A 171 -7.99 1.36 -7.65
N ALA A 172 -7.91 2.68 -7.51
CA ALA A 172 -7.12 3.29 -6.44
C ALA A 172 -7.65 2.80 -5.07
N PRO A 173 -6.76 2.51 -4.10
CA PRO A 173 -7.19 2.14 -2.76
C PRO A 173 -8.10 3.22 -2.16
N ALA A 174 -9.12 2.81 -1.39
CA ALA A 174 -9.89 3.74 -0.59
C ALA A 174 -8.98 4.46 0.43
N ALA A 175 -9.38 5.65 0.88
CA ALA A 175 -8.59 6.41 1.86
C ALA A 175 -8.31 5.54 3.11
N ALA A 176 -7.04 5.45 3.48
CA ALA A 176 -6.58 4.64 4.60
C ALA A 176 -7.28 5.06 5.89
N THR A 177 -7.80 4.10 6.65
CA THR A 177 -8.34 4.34 8.00
C THR A 177 -7.36 3.91 9.08
N VAL A 178 -6.37 3.09 8.71
CA VAL A 178 -5.24 2.67 9.54
C VAL A 178 -4.00 3.42 9.07
N SER A 179 -3.30 4.09 10.00
CA SER A 179 -2.05 4.79 9.70
C SER A 179 -0.96 3.79 9.29
N ALA A 180 -0.11 4.13 8.31
CA ALA A 180 1.11 3.37 7.99
C ALA A 180 2.06 3.21 9.20
N ALA A 181 1.95 4.05 10.24
CA ALA A 181 2.65 3.86 11.51
C ALA A 181 2.22 2.59 12.27
N ALA A 182 1.08 1.99 11.92
CA ALA A 182 0.65 0.70 12.45
C ALA A 182 1.59 -0.45 12.04
N SER A 183 2.38 -0.28 10.98
CA SER A 183 3.39 -1.24 10.54
C SER A 183 4.82 -0.89 10.96
N ARG A 184 5.00 0.19 11.73
CA ARG A 184 6.31 0.58 12.28
C ARG A 184 6.49 0.03 13.68
N TYR A 185 7.48 -0.84 13.84
CA TYR A 185 7.79 -1.48 15.10
C TYR A 185 9.22 -2.04 15.13
N THR A 186 9.89 -1.89 16.28
CA THR A 186 11.10 -2.66 16.59
C THR A 186 10.84 -3.42 17.87
N GLY A 187 11.02 -4.75 17.83
CA GLY A 187 10.81 -5.62 18.98
C GLY A 187 10.16 -6.95 18.59
N ARG A 188 9.79 -7.72 19.62
CA ARG A 188 9.17 -9.03 19.44
C ARG A 188 7.76 -8.93 18.85
N ALA A 189 7.49 -9.78 17.87
CA ALA A 189 6.19 -10.05 17.31
C ALA A 189 5.97 -11.56 17.14
N PHE A 190 4.84 -11.91 16.58
CA PHE A 190 4.48 -13.29 16.29
C PHE A 190 3.45 -13.27 15.16
N ASP A 191 3.38 -14.36 14.39
CA ASP A 191 2.28 -14.61 13.47
C ASP A 191 1.59 -15.95 13.83
N PRO A 192 0.26 -15.94 13.98
CA PRO A 192 -0.55 -17.14 14.04
C PRO A 192 -1.26 -17.39 12.71
N CYS A 193 -1.60 -18.65 12.43
CA CYS A 193 -2.35 -18.98 11.21
C CYS A 193 -3.72 -18.27 11.13
N THR A 194 -4.35 -18.02 12.28
CA THR A 194 -5.64 -17.32 12.39
C THR A 194 -5.54 -16.12 13.31
N ALA A 195 -6.06 -14.96 12.89
CA ALA A 195 -6.16 -13.76 13.72
C ALA A 195 -6.92 -14.07 15.04
N PRO A 196 -6.33 -13.86 16.23
CA PRO A 196 -6.97 -14.20 17.51
C PRO A 196 -8.14 -13.28 17.86
N SER A 197 -9.01 -13.70 18.79
CA SER A 197 -10.08 -12.82 19.28
C SER A 197 -9.52 -11.58 19.98
N SER A 198 -10.28 -10.48 20.00
CA SER A 198 -9.85 -9.28 20.74
C SER A 198 -9.68 -9.54 22.25
N SER A 199 -10.39 -10.50 22.83
CA SER A 199 -10.16 -10.94 24.23
C SER A 199 -8.77 -11.53 24.41
N THR A 200 -8.38 -12.45 23.52
CA THR A 200 -7.05 -13.06 23.50
C THR A 200 -5.96 -12.01 23.28
N MET A 201 -6.14 -11.15 22.27
CA MET A 201 -5.21 -10.05 21.97
C MET A 201 -5.03 -9.10 23.16
N ASN A 202 -6.10 -8.74 23.87
CA ASN A 202 -6.01 -7.91 25.07
C ASN A 202 -5.29 -8.61 26.23
N ALA A 203 -5.54 -9.91 26.43
CA ALA A 203 -4.86 -10.69 27.46
C ALA A 203 -3.35 -10.79 27.17
N TRP A 204 -2.99 -11.09 25.92
CA TRP A 204 -1.61 -11.15 25.45
C TRP A 204 -0.90 -9.81 25.50
N LYS A 205 -1.56 -8.70 25.13
CA LYS A 205 -0.95 -7.37 25.19
C LYS A 205 -0.49 -6.98 26.60
N ASN A 206 -1.21 -7.46 27.61
CA ASN A 206 -0.94 -7.16 29.02
C ASN A 206 0.05 -8.11 29.69
N SER A 207 0.36 -9.26 29.08
CA SER A 207 1.09 -10.35 29.76
C SER A 207 2.19 -11.00 28.94
N SER A 208 2.27 -10.73 27.64
CA SER A 208 3.30 -11.23 26.73
C SER A 208 4.36 -10.15 26.43
N PRO A 209 5.56 -10.52 25.94
CA PRO A 209 6.58 -9.56 25.51
C PRO A 209 6.34 -9.01 24.08
N TYR A 210 5.23 -9.37 23.43
CA TYR A 210 4.96 -9.04 22.04
C TYR A 210 4.29 -7.67 21.88
N GLY A 211 4.66 -6.96 20.81
CA GLY A 211 4.07 -5.67 20.46
C GLY A 211 3.51 -5.56 19.05
N ALA A 212 3.84 -6.51 18.16
CA ALA A 212 3.23 -6.64 16.85
C ALA A 212 2.70 -8.06 16.60
N ILE A 213 1.82 -8.17 15.61
CA ILE A 213 1.23 -9.42 15.14
C ILE A 213 1.26 -9.49 13.60
N GLY A 214 1.60 -10.65 13.05
CA GLY A 214 1.46 -10.95 11.63
C GLY A 214 0.04 -11.40 11.32
N VAL A 215 -0.52 -10.92 10.21
CA VAL A 215 -1.86 -11.35 9.76
C VAL A 215 -1.83 -11.72 8.29
N TYR A 216 -2.48 -12.84 7.95
CA TYR A 216 -2.56 -13.34 6.59
C TYR A 216 -3.76 -12.74 5.85
N LEU A 217 -3.48 -12.06 4.75
CA LEU A 217 -4.47 -11.32 3.96
C LEU A 217 -5.29 -12.21 3.03
N GLY A 218 -4.66 -13.24 2.46
CA GLY A 218 -5.26 -14.05 1.40
C GLY A 218 -4.22 -14.83 0.60
N GLY A 219 -4.64 -15.26 -0.60
CA GLY A 219 -3.82 -16.01 -1.53
C GLY A 219 -4.19 -17.50 -1.63
N VAL A 220 -3.89 -18.07 -2.79
CA VAL A 220 -4.26 -19.46 -3.17
C VAL A 220 -3.75 -20.53 -2.21
N ASN A 221 -2.73 -20.23 -1.40
CA ASN A 221 -2.15 -21.17 -0.45
C ASN A 221 -2.38 -20.76 1.02
N MET A 222 -3.21 -19.75 1.30
CA MET A 222 -3.59 -19.42 2.68
C MET A 222 -4.40 -20.57 3.30
N GLY A 223 -3.82 -21.21 4.32
CA GLY A 223 -4.29 -22.49 4.84
C GLY A 223 -5.35 -22.42 5.94
N CYS A 224 -5.48 -21.31 6.66
CA CYS A 224 -6.48 -21.15 7.72
C CYS A 224 -7.53 -20.09 7.40
N SER A 225 -8.70 -20.24 8.04
CA SER A 225 -9.73 -19.22 7.98
C SER A 225 -9.39 -18.01 8.88
N GLN A 226 -9.93 -16.84 8.54
CA GLN A 226 -9.69 -15.57 9.25
C GLN A 226 -10.99 -14.99 9.86
N PRO A 227 -11.68 -15.68 10.79
CA PRO A 227 -13.00 -15.26 11.27
C PRO A 227 -13.02 -13.93 12.03
N ASN A 228 -11.89 -13.51 12.61
CA ASN A 228 -11.78 -12.25 13.34
C ASN A 228 -11.23 -11.09 12.49
N LEU A 229 -10.50 -11.37 11.41
CA LEU A 229 -9.76 -10.37 10.65
C LEU A 229 -10.73 -9.48 9.87
N THR A 230 -11.03 -8.33 10.44
CA THR A 230 -11.96 -7.34 9.91
C THR A 230 -11.40 -5.94 10.17
N ALA A 231 -11.82 -4.93 9.38
CA ALA A 231 -11.38 -3.56 9.60
C ALA A 231 -11.65 -3.05 11.02
N SER A 232 -12.77 -3.47 11.64
CA SER A 232 -13.09 -3.12 13.03
C SER A 232 -12.18 -3.81 14.05
N TRP A 233 -11.82 -5.07 13.82
CA TRP A 233 -10.86 -5.78 14.65
C TRP A 233 -9.46 -5.16 14.55
N VAL A 234 -9.01 -4.84 13.32
CA VAL A 234 -7.72 -4.15 13.09
C VAL A 234 -7.71 -2.81 13.82
N SER A 235 -8.74 -1.98 13.64
CA SER A 235 -8.87 -0.69 14.32
C SER A 235 -8.84 -0.82 15.85
N ALA A 236 -9.50 -1.85 16.40
CA ALA A 236 -9.50 -2.13 17.83
C ALA A 236 -8.11 -2.54 18.34
N GLN A 237 -7.38 -3.37 17.59
CA GLN A 237 -6.04 -3.82 17.97
C GLN A 237 -5.01 -2.70 17.87
N VAL A 238 -5.06 -1.87 16.82
CA VAL A 238 -4.24 -0.65 16.71
C VAL A 238 -4.51 0.27 17.91
N SER A 239 -5.78 0.45 18.29
CA SER A 239 -6.15 1.26 19.47
C SER A 239 -5.66 0.66 20.78
N ALA A 240 -5.55 -0.67 20.86
CA ALA A 240 -4.92 -1.39 21.99
C ALA A 240 -3.37 -1.35 21.94
N GLY A 241 -2.79 -0.69 20.94
CA GLY A 241 -1.35 -0.49 20.80
C GLY A 241 -0.61 -1.64 20.13
N TRP A 242 -1.31 -2.53 19.42
CA TRP A 242 -0.68 -3.53 18.55
C TRP A 242 -0.18 -2.89 17.25
N ARG A 243 0.90 -3.46 16.71
CA ARG A 243 1.45 -3.19 15.38
C ARG A 243 1.24 -4.40 14.47
N PHE A 244 1.36 -4.21 13.16
CA PHE A 244 0.99 -5.19 12.15
C PHE A 244 2.07 -5.36 11.09
N PHE A 245 2.35 -6.59 10.73
CA PHE A 245 2.97 -6.92 9.45
C PHE A 245 2.00 -7.82 8.68
N LEU A 246 1.91 -7.61 7.37
CA LEU A 246 0.87 -8.23 6.54
C LEU A 246 1.52 -9.31 5.68
N LEU A 247 1.00 -10.52 5.76
CA LEU A 247 1.49 -11.69 5.04
C LEU A 247 0.48 -12.09 3.94
N TYR A 248 0.99 -12.57 2.80
CA TYR A 248 0.17 -13.02 1.68
C TYR A 248 0.71 -14.33 1.10
N VAL A 249 -0.12 -15.38 1.05
CA VAL A 249 0.34 -16.75 0.73
C VAL A 249 -0.13 -17.15 -0.67
N GLY A 250 0.59 -16.69 -1.68
CA GLY A 250 0.29 -16.98 -3.09
C GLY A 250 0.92 -18.29 -3.61
N PRO A 251 0.97 -18.50 -4.95
CA PRO A 251 1.64 -19.63 -5.56
C PRO A 251 3.11 -19.76 -5.15
N GLN A 252 3.55 -20.98 -4.85
CA GLN A 252 4.90 -21.27 -4.36
C GLN A 252 5.88 -21.61 -5.48
N ALA A 253 7.18 -21.49 -5.19
CA ALA A 253 8.25 -21.78 -6.14
C ALA A 253 8.17 -23.22 -6.70
N PRO A 254 8.57 -23.45 -7.96
CA PRO A 254 8.81 -24.79 -8.47
C PRO A 254 9.89 -25.51 -7.63
N GLY A 255 9.48 -26.52 -6.86
CA GLY A 255 10.36 -27.20 -5.90
C GLY A 255 10.43 -26.57 -4.52
N SER A 256 9.39 -25.83 -4.14
CA SER A 256 9.12 -25.41 -2.75
C SER A 256 9.02 -26.61 -1.80
N SER A 257 9.33 -26.36 -0.52
CA SER A 257 9.06 -27.21 0.64
C SER A 257 7.57 -27.58 0.76
N CYS A 258 6.66 -26.68 0.35
CA CYS A 258 5.22 -26.94 0.34
C CYS A 258 4.80 -27.78 -0.87
N THR A 259 4.90 -29.09 -0.73
CA THR A 259 4.58 -30.03 -1.81
C THR A 259 3.09 -30.11 -2.18
N SER A 260 2.19 -29.65 -1.31
CA SER A 260 0.74 -29.58 -1.53
C SER A 260 0.28 -28.23 -2.07
N CYS A 261 1.15 -27.23 -2.14
CA CYS A 261 0.79 -25.88 -2.56
C CYS A 261 0.62 -25.77 -4.07
N SER A 262 -0.24 -24.84 -4.50
CA SER A 262 -0.27 -24.35 -5.86
C SER A 262 1.08 -23.71 -6.20
N THR A 263 1.63 -24.01 -7.37
CA THR A 263 2.96 -23.56 -7.79
C THR A 263 2.91 -22.45 -8.83
N ILE A 264 3.96 -21.62 -8.91
CA ILE A 264 4.14 -20.63 -9.97
C ILE A 264 4.18 -21.33 -11.34
N THR A 265 3.28 -20.92 -12.24
CA THR A 265 3.21 -21.38 -13.63
C THR A 265 3.36 -20.23 -14.63
N SER A 266 3.14 -18.99 -14.21
CA SER A 266 3.29 -17.77 -15.01
C SER A 266 3.74 -16.62 -14.11
N ALA A 267 5.05 -16.58 -13.86
CA ALA A 267 5.67 -15.74 -12.82
C ALA A 267 5.20 -14.28 -12.82
N SER A 268 5.35 -13.55 -13.93
CA SER A 268 5.02 -12.12 -13.94
C SER A 268 3.51 -11.86 -13.81
N SER A 269 2.66 -12.60 -14.53
CA SER A 269 1.20 -12.38 -14.43
C SER A 269 0.67 -12.77 -13.06
N GLN A 270 1.14 -13.87 -12.47
CA GLN A 270 0.74 -14.27 -11.14
C GLN A 270 1.28 -13.34 -10.06
N GLY A 271 2.49 -12.79 -10.23
CA GLY A 271 3.06 -11.80 -9.31
C GLY A 271 2.23 -10.51 -9.26
N ALA A 272 1.85 -9.98 -10.43
CA ALA A 272 0.96 -8.82 -10.51
C ALA A 272 -0.44 -9.10 -9.94
N SER A 273 -1.06 -10.23 -10.31
CA SER A 273 -2.39 -10.58 -9.78
C SER A 273 -2.38 -10.79 -8.26
N ALA A 274 -1.33 -11.41 -7.72
CA ALA A 274 -1.16 -11.55 -6.28
C ALA A 274 -1.06 -10.18 -5.59
N ALA A 275 -0.27 -9.25 -6.14
CA ALA A 275 -0.11 -7.91 -5.58
C ALA A 275 -1.44 -7.13 -5.56
N GLN A 276 -2.21 -7.22 -6.65
CA GLN A 276 -3.54 -6.60 -6.74
C GLN A 276 -4.51 -7.17 -5.69
N ASP A 277 -4.52 -8.50 -5.54
CA ASP A 277 -5.36 -9.18 -4.57
C ASP A 277 -4.98 -8.82 -3.13
N ALA A 278 -3.68 -8.85 -2.81
CA ALA A 278 -3.18 -8.49 -1.50
C ALA A 278 -3.46 -7.02 -1.15
N ALA A 279 -3.28 -6.10 -2.09
CA ALA A 279 -3.59 -4.69 -1.92
C ALA A 279 -5.10 -4.44 -1.71
N SER A 280 -5.96 -5.20 -2.41
CA SER A 280 -7.42 -5.18 -2.20
C SER A 280 -7.79 -5.65 -0.79
N HIS A 281 -7.22 -6.77 -0.33
CA HIS A 281 -7.42 -7.28 1.02
C HIS A 281 -6.93 -6.29 2.09
N ALA A 282 -5.72 -5.75 1.93
CA ALA A 282 -5.18 -4.73 2.82
C ALA A 282 -6.08 -3.48 2.90
N ALA A 283 -6.53 -2.98 1.75
CA ALA A 283 -7.45 -1.83 1.68
C ALA A 283 -8.78 -2.12 2.39
N SER A 284 -9.33 -3.33 2.23
CA SER A 284 -10.59 -3.73 2.87
C SER A 284 -10.49 -3.75 4.41
N LEU A 285 -9.28 -3.96 4.93
CA LEU A 285 -8.96 -3.94 6.36
C LEU A 285 -8.58 -2.54 6.87
N GLY A 286 -8.46 -1.57 5.97
CA GLY A 286 -8.20 -0.16 6.27
C GLY A 286 -6.74 0.26 6.16
N PHE A 287 -5.83 -0.64 5.82
CA PHE A 287 -4.44 -0.30 5.49
C PHE A 287 -4.40 0.41 4.14
N GLY A 288 -3.54 1.42 4.00
CA GLY A 288 -3.42 2.15 2.73
C GLY A 288 -1.97 2.33 2.30
N ALA A 289 -1.76 3.32 1.43
CA ALA A 289 -0.46 3.57 0.80
C ALA A 289 0.70 3.62 1.81
N GLY A 290 1.82 3.06 1.40
CA GLY A 290 3.04 2.90 2.18
C GLY A 290 3.02 1.74 3.19
N THR A 291 1.93 0.99 3.30
CA THR A 291 1.92 -0.22 4.14
C THR A 291 2.73 -1.34 3.46
N PRO A 292 3.69 -1.99 4.14
CA PRO A 292 4.36 -3.17 3.60
C PRO A 292 3.41 -4.37 3.53
N ILE A 293 3.41 -5.04 2.39
CA ILE A 293 2.76 -6.34 2.21
C ILE A 293 3.84 -7.36 1.84
N ILE A 294 3.98 -8.37 2.68
CA ILE A 294 5.04 -9.37 2.61
C ILE A 294 4.49 -10.60 1.90
N TYR A 295 5.09 -10.94 0.77
CA TYR A 295 4.78 -12.20 0.10
C TYR A 295 5.44 -13.36 0.85
N ASP A 296 4.67 -14.38 1.18
CA ASP A 296 5.14 -15.61 1.83
C ASP A 296 5.69 -16.59 0.78
N MET A 297 7.00 -16.55 0.53
CA MET A 297 7.72 -17.44 -0.39
C MET A 297 8.55 -18.46 0.40
N GLU A 298 8.06 -19.68 0.42
CA GLU A 298 8.67 -20.76 1.21
C GLU A 298 10.02 -21.22 0.68
N ASP A 299 10.79 -21.93 1.52
CA ASP A 299 12.07 -22.52 1.10
C ASP A 299 11.91 -23.35 -0.19
N TYR A 300 12.88 -23.24 -1.10
CA TYR A 300 12.79 -23.87 -2.40
C TYR A 300 14.14 -24.31 -2.96
N ALA A 301 14.10 -25.36 -3.79
CA ALA A 301 15.29 -25.84 -4.49
C ALA A 301 15.77 -24.83 -5.56
N PRO A 302 17.07 -24.74 -5.87
CA PRO A 302 17.64 -23.76 -6.81
C PRO A 302 17.03 -23.72 -8.22
N ARG A 303 16.31 -24.77 -8.63
CA ARG A 303 15.54 -24.78 -9.88
C ARG A 303 14.39 -23.76 -9.90
N GLY A 304 13.93 -23.31 -8.73
CA GLY A 304 12.86 -22.34 -8.55
C GLY A 304 13.30 -20.88 -8.73
N THR A 305 14.59 -20.59 -8.52
CA THR A 305 15.15 -19.23 -8.50
C THR A 305 14.71 -18.35 -9.67
N PRO A 306 14.76 -18.78 -10.95
CA PRO A 306 14.36 -17.91 -12.06
C PRO A 306 12.87 -17.53 -12.04
N ALA A 307 12.01 -18.46 -11.58
CA ALA A 307 10.58 -18.21 -11.48
C ALA A 307 10.27 -17.26 -10.32
N VAL A 308 10.94 -17.45 -9.18
CA VAL A 308 10.77 -16.62 -7.97
C VAL A 308 11.23 -15.19 -8.24
N LEU A 309 12.45 -14.97 -8.73
CA LEU A 309 12.94 -13.60 -8.99
C LEU A 309 12.05 -12.83 -9.98
N SER A 310 11.53 -13.51 -11.01
CA SER A 310 10.59 -12.92 -11.98
C SER A 310 9.23 -12.61 -11.36
N PHE A 311 8.73 -13.52 -10.53
CA PHE A 311 7.48 -13.35 -9.80
C PHE A 311 7.57 -12.18 -8.81
N MET A 312 8.61 -12.19 -7.96
CA MET A 312 8.84 -11.19 -6.91
C MET A 312 9.12 -9.81 -7.49
N SER A 313 9.83 -9.73 -8.62
CA SER A 313 9.97 -8.44 -9.32
C SER A 313 8.62 -7.90 -9.79
N SER A 314 7.72 -8.75 -10.29
CA SER A 314 6.39 -8.33 -10.72
C SER A 314 5.47 -7.98 -9.56
N TRP A 315 5.55 -8.74 -8.46
CA TRP A 315 4.87 -8.43 -7.20
C TRP A 315 5.27 -7.06 -6.68
N ALA A 316 6.58 -6.79 -6.60
CA ALA A 316 7.09 -5.53 -6.10
C ALA A 316 6.67 -4.35 -6.97
N ASN A 317 6.87 -4.44 -8.27
CA ASN A 317 6.49 -3.38 -9.22
C ASN A 317 4.99 -3.07 -9.16
N GLU A 318 4.13 -4.09 -9.02
CA GLU A 318 2.68 -3.88 -8.97
C GLU A 318 2.22 -3.31 -7.63
N LEU A 319 2.77 -3.76 -6.49
CA LEU A 319 2.48 -3.14 -5.19
C LEU A 319 2.91 -1.68 -5.16
N HIS A 320 4.09 -1.36 -5.68
CA HIS A 320 4.57 0.01 -5.84
C HIS A 320 3.61 0.84 -6.72
N ALA A 321 3.12 0.27 -7.81
CA ALA A 321 2.12 0.92 -8.67
C ALA A 321 0.77 1.15 -7.97
N LEU A 322 0.43 0.32 -6.99
CA LEU A 322 -0.76 0.45 -6.14
C LEU A 322 -0.54 1.31 -4.89
N GLY A 323 0.68 1.84 -4.71
CA GLY A 323 1.07 2.71 -3.61
C GLY A 323 1.45 1.99 -2.32
N TYR A 324 1.56 0.65 -2.32
CA TYR A 324 2.04 -0.15 -1.19
C TYR A 324 3.53 -0.45 -1.31
N SER A 325 4.15 -0.89 -0.22
CA SER A 325 5.52 -1.43 -0.27
C SER A 325 5.52 -2.94 -0.33
N ALA A 326 6.55 -3.47 -0.96
CA ALA A 326 6.71 -4.88 -1.21
C ALA A 326 7.70 -5.50 -0.24
N GLY A 327 7.25 -6.49 0.51
CA GLY A 327 8.10 -7.36 1.30
C GLY A 327 8.20 -8.77 0.71
N GLU A 328 9.25 -9.49 1.09
CA GLU A 328 9.43 -10.91 0.81
C GLU A 328 9.79 -11.66 2.08
N TYR A 329 8.95 -12.63 2.46
CA TYR A 329 9.34 -13.66 3.40
C TYR A 329 9.99 -14.82 2.66
N SER A 330 11.15 -15.29 3.14
CA SER A 330 11.79 -16.51 2.65
C SER A 330 12.88 -17.03 3.59
N SER A 331 13.31 -18.28 3.36
CA SER A 331 14.49 -18.87 4.00
C SER A 331 15.81 -18.19 3.59
N LEU A 332 16.75 -18.12 4.55
CA LEU A 332 18.15 -17.77 4.31
C LEU A 332 18.88 -18.74 3.36
N SER A 333 18.36 -19.97 3.16
CA SER A 333 18.94 -20.95 2.24
C SER A 333 18.45 -20.86 0.79
N SER A 334 17.43 -20.03 0.52
CA SER A 334 16.81 -19.90 -0.81
C SER A 334 16.58 -18.42 -1.17
N GLY A 335 15.34 -17.90 -1.07
CA GLY A 335 14.93 -16.59 -1.58
C GLY A 335 15.75 -15.43 -1.06
N ILE A 336 16.05 -15.38 0.25
CA ILE A 336 16.90 -14.30 0.79
C ILE A 336 18.31 -14.38 0.20
N SER A 337 18.88 -15.58 0.07
CA SER A 337 20.18 -15.75 -0.57
C SER A 337 20.17 -15.43 -2.06
N ASP A 338 19.06 -15.72 -2.76
CA ASP A 338 18.86 -15.43 -4.17
C ASP A 338 18.72 -13.92 -4.41
N LEU A 339 18.00 -13.19 -3.56
CA LEU A 339 17.91 -11.73 -3.63
C LEU A 339 19.29 -11.08 -3.47
N ILE A 340 20.06 -11.51 -2.46
CA ILE A 340 21.44 -11.02 -2.23
C ILE A 340 22.36 -11.33 -3.42
N ALA A 341 22.22 -12.52 -4.01
CA ALA A 341 23.02 -12.91 -5.17
C ALA A 341 22.61 -12.20 -6.47
N ASN A 342 21.43 -11.58 -6.51
CA ASN A 342 20.84 -10.97 -7.71
C ASN A 342 20.33 -9.53 -7.47
N PRO A 343 21.21 -8.58 -7.09
CA PRO A 343 20.82 -7.19 -6.79
C PRO A 343 20.30 -6.38 -8.00
N GLY A 344 20.29 -6.98 -9.21
CA GLY A 344 19.77 -6.37 -10.44
C GLY A 344 18.29 -6.66 -10.75
N SER A 345 17.65 -7.53 -9.96
CA SER A 345 16.19 -7.71 -9.95
C SER A 345 15.53 -6.63 -9.10
N THR A 346 14.22 -6.36 -9.27
CA THR A 346 13.53 -5.43 -8.35
C THR A 346 13.59 -6.03 -6.95
N THR A 347 14.42 -5.43 -6.09
CA THR A 347 14.59 -5.83 -4.70
C THR A 347 13.35 -5.41 -3.89
N PRO A 348 12.81 -6.27 -3.01
CA PRO A 348 11.74 -5.86 -2.11
C PRO A 348 12.22 -4.76 -1.16
N ASP A 349 11.31 -3.90 -0.71
CA ASP A 349 11.59 -2.82 0.23
C ASP A 349 11.93 -3.35 1.63
N LEU A 350 11.41 -4.54 1.96
CA LEU A 350 11.55 -5.20 3.26
C LEU A 350 11.78 -6.71 3.07
N ILE A 351 12.61 -7.32 3.90
CA ILE A 351 12.72 -8.78 3.99
C ILE A 351 12.20 -9.28 5.33
N ASP A 352 11.60 -10.46 5.29
CA ASP A 352 11.29 -11.28 6.45
C ASP A 352 12.02 -12.63 6.29
N PHE A 353 13.10 -12.82 7.03
CA PHE A 353 13.95 -14.00 6.83
C PHE A 353 13.70 -15.06 7.89
N ALA A 354 13.60 -16.32 7.46
CA ALA A 354 13.54 -17.46 8.36
C ALA A 354 14.95 -18.04 8.59
N ALA A 355 15.41 -18.03 9.85
CA ALA A 355 16.64 -18.69 10.28
C ALA A 355 16.46 -19.65 11.47
N TRP A 356 15.32 -19.57 12.19
CA TRP A 356 14.92 -20.49 13.27
C TRP A 356 16.01 -20.80 14.30
N ASP A 357 16.82 -19.80 14.63
CA ASP A 357 18.01 -19.93 15.48
C ASP A 357 17.73 -19.62 16.97
N GLY A 358 16.47 -19.26 17.30
CA GLY A 358 16.03 -18.86 18.63
C GLY A 358 16.42 -17.44 19.04
N ASN A 359 17.08 -16.66 18.17
CA ASN A 359 17.60 -15.33 18.47
C ASN A 359 16.65 -14.24 17.98
N ALA A 360 16.02 -13.55 18.92
CA ALA A 360 15.13 -12.43 18.63
C ALA A 360 15.92 -11.15 18.30
N PHE A 361 16.54 -11.13 17.12
CA PHE A 361 17.39 -10.06 16.58
C PHE A 361 17.46 -10.18 15.05
N THR A 362 17.50 -9.07 14.31
CA THR A 362 17.43 -9.06 12.83
C THR A 362 18.78 -9.00 12.11
N GLY A 363 19.90 -8.94 12.84
CA GLY A 363 21.22 -9.05 12.23
C GLY A 363 21.64 -10.50 12.06
N ASP A 364 22.05 -10.86 10.84
CA ASP A 364 22.58 -12.18 10.48
C ASP A 364 23.80 -11.99 9.58
N SER A 365 24.85 -12.80 9.78
CA SER A 365 26.09 -12.70 8.99
C SER A 365 25.96 -13.05 7.52
N SER A 366 24.86 -13.70 7.14
CA SER A 366 24.53 -14.10 5.77
C SER A 366 23.89 -12.96 4.98
N ILE A 367 23.36 -11.94 5.66
CA ILE A 367 22.78 -10.73 5.06
C ILE A 367 23.79 -9.59 5.25
N PRO A 368 24.41 -9.07 4.18
CA PRO A 368 25.34 -7.95 4.29
C PRO A 368 24.74 -6.76 5.05
N ASP A 369 25.52 -6.11 5.91
CA ASP A 369 25.06 -4.99 6.74
C ASP A 369 24.50 -3.81 5.92
N ALA A 370 24.91 -3.69 4.65
CA ALA A 370 24.46 -2.64 3.75
C ALA A 370 23.08 -2.92 3.11
N ASP A 371 22.63 -4.17 3.09
CA ASP A 371 21.38 -4.56 2.45
C ASP A 371 20.23 -4.45 3.46
N TRP A 372 19.10 -3.81 3.13
CA TRP A 372 18.00 -3.58 4.07
C TRP A 372 18.46 -2.95 5.41
N ALA A 373 19.39 -2.00 5.32
CA ALA A 373 20.06 -1.40 6.47
C ALA A 373 19.20 -0.37 7.23
N ASN A 374 18.09 0.10 6.65
CA ASN A 374 17.33 1.23 7.19
C ASN A 374 16.13 0.79 8.04
N HIS A 375 16.32 -0.23 8.87
CA HIS A 375 15.24 -0.89 9.62
C HIS A 375 14.17 -1.45 8.66
N GLU A 376 14.62 -2.37 7.80
CA GLU A 376 13.86 -2.99 6.73
C GLU A 376 13.87 -4.53 6.84
N ARG A 377 14.03 -5.06 8.07
CA ARG A 377 14.21 -6.49 8.33
C ARG A 377 13.24 -7.02 9.37
N ILE A 378 12.69 -8.19 9.10
CA ILE A 378 11.96 -9.06 10.03
C ILE A 378 12.71 -10.39 10.09
N HIS A 379 12.71 -11.01 11.26
CA HIS A 379 13.33 -12.31 11.47
C HIS A 379 12.36 -13.23 12.19
N GLN A 380 11.88 -14.25 11.48
CA GLN A 380 11.22 -15.39 12.09
C GLN A 380 12.27 -16.33 12.71
N TYR A 381 12.42 -16.24 14.04
CA TYR A 381 13.48 -16.93 14.78
C TYR A 381 13.02 -18.26 15.41
N SER A 382 11.73 -18.61 15.34
CA SER A 382 11.20 -19.90 15.80
C SER A 382 9.81 -20.17 15.22
N GLY A 383 9.60 -21.32 14.58
CA GLY A 383 8.29 -21.71 14.03
C GLY A 383 7.51 -22.73 14.88
N GLY A 384 6.18 -22.67 14.83
CA GLY A 384 5.23 -23.70 15.27
C GLY A 384 5.12 -23.91 16.77
N VAL A 385 5.39 -22.89 17.59
CA VAL A 385 5.45 -23.02 19.05
C VAL A 385 4.17 -22.54 19.73
N THR A 386 3.63 -23.36 20.63
CA THR A 386 2.52 -22.93 21.47
C THR A 386 3.01 -22.06 22.62
N GLN A 387 2.56 -20.81 22.65
CA GLN A 387 2.81 -19.86 23.73
C GLN A 387 1.54 -19.64 24.53
N THR A 388 1.67 -19.38 25.83
CA THR A 388 0.53 -19.14 26.73
C THR A 388 0.73 -17.86 27.52
N PHE A 389 -0.17 -16.90 27.33
CA PHE A 389 -0.16 -15.61 28.03
C PHE A 389 -1.58 -15.23 28.45
N GLY A 390 -1.73 -14.69 29.67
CA GLY A 390 -3.02 -14.24 30.18
C GLY A 390 -4.10 -15.32 30.27
N GLY A 391 -3.72 -16.60 30.27
CA GLY A 391 -4.64 -17.75 30.27
C GLY A 391 -5.05 -18.26 28.88
N TYR A 392 -4.52 -17.67 27.81
CA TYR A 392 -4.82 -18.04 26.42
C TYR A 392 -3.58 -18.64 25.76
N SER A 393 -3.76 -19.76 25.06
CA SER A 393 -2.72 -20.42 24.27
C SER A 393 -2.91 -20.15 22.78
N ILE A 394 -1.83 -19.88 22.07
CA ILE A 394 -1.82 -19.71 20.62
C ILE A 394 -0.59 -20.45 20.08
N ASN A 395 -0.74 -21.24 19.02
CA ASN A 395 0.39 -21.74 18.25
C ASN A 395 0.84 -20.62 17.30
N VAL A 396 2.11 -20.21 17.43
CA VAL A 396 2.66 -19.06 16.72
C VAL A 396 4.02 -19.40 16.14
N ASP A 397 4.34 -18.72 15.05
CA ASP A 397 5.71 -18.43 14.71
C ASP A 397 6.14 -17.17 15.48
N GLN A 398 7.40 -17.12 15.90
CA GLN A 398 7.92 -16.03 16.72
C GLN A 398 8.89 -15.17 15.90
N ASP A 399 8.62 -13.87 15.91
CA ASP A 399 9.33 -12.91 15.05
C ASP A 399 9.98 -11.79 15.85
N TYR A 400 11.00 -11.21 15.25
CA TYR A 400 11.58 -9.95 15.69
C TYR A 400 11.58 -8.97 14.53
N LEU A 401 10.92 -7.84 14.73
CA LEU A 401 10.86 -6.76 13.74
C LEU A 401 11.95 -5.76 14.05
N ASP A 402 12.59 -5.28 12.99
CA ASP A 402 13.26 -4.00 12.96
C ASP A 402 12.74 -3.23 11.75
N VAL A 403 11.56 -2.64 11.92
CA VAL A 403 10.76 -2.04 10.86
C VAL A 403 10.44 -0.60 11.26
N GLN A 404 11.26 0.34 10.79
CA GLN A 404 11.07 1.78 11.07
C GLN A 404 10.92 2.60 9.77
N GLY A 405 11.21 1.97 8.62
CA GLY A 405 11.22 2.60 7.32
C GLY A 405 9.93 3.33 6.96
N SER A 406 10.09 4.44 6.23
CA SER A 406 9.03 5.01 5.40
C SER A 406 8.97 4.21 4.11
N PHE A 407 8.26 3.10 4.18
CA PHE A 407 7.88 2.28 3.03
C PHE A 407 6.97 3.14 2.13
N ASN A 408 7.50 3.53 0.97
CA ASN A 408 6.90 4.34 -0.10
C ASN A 408 6.34 5.73 0.25
N THR A 409 7.27 6.69 0.34
CA THR A 409 7.16 7.94 -0.44
C THR A 409 8.49 8.24 -1.12
N PRO A 410 8.56 8.14 -2.45
CA PRO A 410 9.61 8.78 -3.22
C PRO A 410 9.46 10.29 -3.04
N VAL A 411 10.55 10.94 -2.64
CA VAL A 411 10.55 12.37 -2.38
C VAL A 411 11.21 13.10 -3.54
N GLY A 412 10.46 13.99 -4.16
CA GLY A 412 10.97 15.07 -5.02
C GLY A 412 11.47 14.62 -6.38
N GLY A 413 10.82 15.17 -7.40
CA GLY A 413 11.27 15.19 -8.78
C GLY A 413 11.18 16.64 -9.20
N VAL A 414 12.27 17.23 -9.66
CA VAL A 414 12.25 18.63 -10.08
C VAL A 414 12.72 18.76 -11.50
N LEU A 415 12.09 19.67 -12.23
CA LEU A 415 12.58 20.14 -13.51
C LEU A 415 13.73 21.13 -13.33
N GLY A 416 14.80 20.92 -14.09
CA GLY A 416 15.83 21.91 -14.26
C GLY A 416 17.00 21.45 -15.11
N ASP A 417 17.73 22.39 -15.68
CA ASP A 417 18.83 22.11 -16.62
C ASP A 417 20.09 21.64 -15.86
N VAL A 418 20.11 20.35 -15.51
CA VAL A 418 21.22 19.70 -14.80
C VAL A 418 22.37 19.42 -15.77
N THR A 419 22.05 19.03 -17.00
CA THR A 419 23.03 18.71 -18.05
C THR A 419 23.69 19.94 -18.65
N GLY A 420 23.11 21.13 -18.45
CA GLY A 420 23.62 22.43 -18.90
C GLY A 420 23.49 22.63 -20.41
N ASP A 421 22.49 22.02 -21.03
CA ASP A 421 22.23 22.07 -22.48
C ASP A 421 21.12 23.06 -22.88
N GLY A 422 20.55 23.75 -21.89
CA GLY A 422 19.49 24.74 -22.06
C GLY A 422 18.08 24.15 -22.08
N ARG A 423 17.91 22.84 -21.81
CA ARG A 423 16.62 22.19 -21.63
C ARG A 423 16.49 21.69 -20.19
N PRO A 424 15.32 21.85 -19.55
CA PRO A 424 15.12 21.27 -18.22
C PRO A 424 15.07 19.75 -18.30
N ASP A 425 15.87 19.10 -17.47
CA ASP A 425 15.91 17.66 -17.23
C ASP A 425 15.00 17.29 -16.05
N ILE A 426 14.62 16.02 -15.92
CA ILE A 426 14.00 15.53 -14.68
C ILE A 426 15.09 14.98 -13.77
N LEU A 427 15.20 15.52 -12.55
CA LEU A 427 16.07 15.00 -11.50
C LEU A 427 15.20 14.34 -10.42
N ALA A 428 15.47 13.08 -10.09
CA ALA A 428 14.67 12.32 -9.13
C ALA A 428 15.53 11.39 -8.25
N ILE A 429 14.99 11.01 -7.09
CA ILE A 429 15.53 9.93 -6.25
C ILE A 429 14.80 8.63 -6.63
N ALA A 430 15.53 7.69 -7.21
CA ALA A 430 15.00 6.36 -7.53
C ALA A 430 14.72 5.55 -6.25
N PRO A 431 13.82 4.55 -6.27
CA PRO A 431 13.45 3.76 -5.09
C PRO A 431 14.63 3.11 -4.35
N ASN A 432 15.72 2.81 -5.04
CA ASN A 432 16.95 2.27 -4.45
C ASN A 432 17.88 3.33 -3.82
N GLY A 433 17.42 4.58 -3.69
CA GLY A 433 18.19 5.68 -3.11
C GLY A 433 19.24 6.30 -4.04
N ASN A 434 19.21 5.98 -5.33
CA ASN A 434 20.08 6.61 -6.31
C ASN A 434 19.47 7.93 -6.78
N LEU A 435 20.30 8.97 -6.85
CA LEU A 435 19.91 10.21 -7.52
C LEU A 435 20.14 10.02 -9.02
N VAL A 436 19.09 10.21 -9.82
CA VAL A 436 19.08 9.99 -11.27
C VAL A 436 18.60 11.22 -12.01
N VAL A 437 19.21 11.49 -13.16
CA VAL A 437 18.77 12.51 -14.13
C VAL A 437 18.21 11.80 -15.35
N TYR A 438 17.02 12.20 -15.81
CA TYR A 438 16.48 11.85 -17.12
C TYR A 438 16.65 13.05 -18.04
N PRO A 439 17.64 13.02 -18.96
CA PRO A 439 17.95 14.17 -19.79
C PRO A 439 16.82 14.51 -20.75
N ASN A 440 16.48 15.78 -20.90
CA ASN A 440 15.58 16.20 -21.97
C ASN A 440 16.33 16.23 -23.30
N THR A 441 16.01 15.28 -24.18
CA THR A 441 16.73 15.12 -25.46
C THR A 441 16.24 16.08 -26.55
N GLY A 442 15.16 16.83 -26.29
CA GLY A 442 14.43 17.57 -27.31
C GLY A 442 13.67 16.67 -28.29
N GLY A 443 13.49 15.39 -27.96
CA GLY A 443 12.62 14.46 -28.68
C GLY A 443 11.14 14.79 -28.50
N ALA A 444 10.26 13.94 -29.05
CA ALA A 444 8.81 14.12 -28.96
C ALA A 444 8.13 12.86 -28.41
N GLY A 445 7.01 13.06 -27.70
CA GLY A 445 6.27 11.96 -27.06
C GLY A 445 7.15 11.21 -26.06
N VAL A 446 7.08 9.88 -26.04
CA VAL A 446 7.86 9.03 -25.11
C VAL A 446 9.39 9.09 -25.29
N HIS A 447 9.88 9.89 -26.23
CA HIS A 447 11.29 10.16 -26.45
C HIS A 447 11.73 11.56 -26.00
N THR A 448 10.84 12.35 -25.38
CA THR A 448 11.21 13.66 -24.81
C THR A 448 12.37 13.50 -23.82
N PHE A 449 12.28 12.52 -22.91
CA PHE A 449 13.32 12.20 -21.95
C PHE A 449 14.15 10.97 -22.35
N GLY A 450 15.46 11.07 -22.13
CA GLY A 450 16.45 10.03 -22.40
C GLY A 450 16.55 8.99 -21.29
N GLN A 451 17.51 8.08 -21.42
CA GLN A 451 17.79 7.09 -20.38
C GLN A 451 18.26 7.77 -19.08
N ALA A 452 17.82 7.22 -17.94
CA ALA A 452 18.25 7.66 -16.62
C ALA A 452 19.78 7.54 -16.48
N MET A 453 20.42 8.62 -16.03
CA MET A 453 21.82 8.66 -15.67
C MET A 453 21.94 8.80 -14.16
N GLN A 454 22.62 7.86 -13.51
CA GLN A 454 22.91 7.98 -12.10
C GLN A 454 23.94 9.09 -11.85
N VAL A 455 23.58 10.04 -10.99
CA VAL A 455 24.39 11.19 -10.60
C VAL A 455 24.70 11.25 -9.10
N GLY A 456 24.14 10.32 -8.32
CA GLY A 456 24.42 10.17 -6.90
C GLY A 456 23.93 8.83 -6.34
N SER A 457 24.33 8.53 -5.10
CA SER A 457 23.90 7.37 -4.32
C SER A 457 23.70 7.76 -2.87
N GLY A 458 22.89 7.00 -2.12
CA GLY A 458 22.64 7.24 -0.69
C GLY A 458 21.67 8.40 -0.40
N TRP A 459 20.75 8.68 -1.32
CA TRP A 459 19.77 9.77 -1.22
C TRP A 459 18.47 9.35 -0.51
N ASN A 460 18.42 8.15 0.09
CA ASN A 460 17.26 7.70 0.86
C ASN A 460 16.88 8.70 1.96
N GLY A 461 15.60 9.09 1.98
CA GLY A 461 15.04 10.04 2.94
C GLY A 461 15.39 11.51 2.70
N TYR A 462 16.16 11.85 1.66
CA TYR A 462 16.31 13.25 1.24
C TYR A 462 15.05 13.73 0.52
N THR A 463 14.79 15.03 0.59
CA THR A 463 13.80 15.75 -0.24
C THR A 463 14.56 16.60 -1.25
N ILE A 464 14.33 16.41 -2.55
CA ILE A 464 14.78 17.36 -3.57
C ILE A 464 13.92 18.62 -3.46
N VAL A 465 14.54 19.80 -3.62
CA VAL A 465 13.85 21.10 -3.48
C VAL A 465 13.85 21.91 -4.76
N ALA A 466 14.97 21.90 -5.49
CA ALA A 466 15.12 22.64 -6.74
C ALA A 466 16.43 22.29 -7.42
N VAL A 467 16.45 22.46 -8.73
CA VAL A 467 17.69 22.68 -9.50
C VAL A 467 17.86 24.18 -9.70
N ALA A 468 18.77 24.79 -8.95
CA ALA A 468 18.94 26.24 -8.88
C ALA A 468 20.39 26.66 -8.72
N ASN A 469 20.68 27.92 -9.05
CA ASN A 469 21.98 28.53 -8.84
C ASN A 469 21.91 29.68 -7.82
N PRO A 470 21.81 29.39 -6.51
CA PRO A 470 21.66 30.43 -5.49
C PRO A 470 22.86 31.39 -5.40
N TYR A 471 24.02 31.02 -5.95
CA TYR A 471 25.23 31.84 -5.93
C TYR A 471 25.55 32.53 -7.28
N ALA A 472 24.70 32.35 -8.30
CA ALA A 472 24.92 32.86 -9.66
C ALA A 472 26.31 32.48 -10.23
N SER A 473 26.85 31.33 -9.82
CA SER A 473 28.18 30.84 -10.22
C SER A 473 28.07 29.54 -11.00
N GLY A 474 28.18 29.57 -12.32
CA GLY A 474 28.20 28.36 -13.16
C GLY A 474 26.81 27.75 -13.41
N ARG A 475 26.77 26.41 -13.54
CA ARG A 475 25.54 25.63 -13.83
C ARG A 475 24.65 25.54 -12.59
N ALA A 476 23.33 25.38 -12.79
CA ALA A 476 22.40 25.15 -11.69
C ALA A 476 22.77 23.86 -10.94
N GLY A 477 22.90 23.98 -9.62
CA GLY A 477 23.14 22.87 -8.70
C GLY A 477 21.84 22.33 -8.12
N LEU A 478 21.95 21.36 -7.22
CA LEU A 478 20.82 20.75 -6.54
C LEU A 478 20.68 21.35 -5.14
N ILE A 479 19.48 21.79 -4.77
CA ILE A 479 19.09 22.09 -3.40
C ILE A 479 18.29 20.89 -2.87
N ALA A 480 18.64 20.39 -1.68
CA ALA A 480 17.95 19.27 -1.07
C ALA A 480 17.92 19.38 0.46
N VAL A 481 16.89 18.81 1.08
CA VAL A 481 16.77 18.67 2.54
C VAL A 481 17.15 17.24 2.93
N SER A 482 18.09 17.09 3.86
CA SER A 482 18.45 15.81 4.45
C SER A 482 17.42 15.36 5.50
N PRO A 483 17.39 14.06 5.88
CA PRO A 483 16.44 13.54 6.87
C PRO A 483 16.43 14.26 8.23
N ASP A 484 17.54 14.88 8.63
CA ASP A 484 17.68 15.65 9.87
C ASP A 484 17.17 17.11 9.74
N GLY A 485 16.66 17.50 8.57
CA GLY A 485 16.13 18.84 8.30
C GLY A 485 17.19 19.87 7.92
N THR A 486 18.41 19.44 7.60
CA THR A 486 19.45 20.33 7.09
C THR A 486 19.22 20.60 5.60
N LEU A 487 19.27 21.87 5.20
CA LEU A 487 19.15 22.27 3.80
C LEU A 487 20.55 22.40 3.21
N TYR A 488 20.83 21.63 2.16
CA TYR A 488 22.10 21.59 1.45
C TYR A 488 21.97 22.11 0.02
N TYR A 489 23.01 22.79 -0.43
CA TYR A 489 23.28 23.05 -1.84
C TYR A 489 24.43 22.15 -2.31
N TYR A 490 24.20 21.39 -3.37
CA TYR A 490 25.17 20.56 -4.06
C TYR A 490 25.56 21.26 -5.38
N PRO A 491 26.77 21.86 -5.47
CA PRO A 491 27.17 22.59 -6.66
C PRO A 491 27.27 21.67 -7.88
N ASN A 492 26.72 22.07 -9.02
CA ASN A 492 26.95 21.36 -10.27
C ASN A 492 28.35 21.69 -10.81
N THR A 493 29.16 20.65 -11.00
CA THR A 493 30.56 20.79 -11.40
C THR A 493 30.74 20.87 -12.92
N GLY A 494 29.67 20.61 -13.70
CA GLY A 494 29.74 20.37 -15.14
C GLY A 494 30.29 18.99 -15.53
N GLY A 495 30.53 18.12 -14.56
CA GLY A 495 30.89 16.71 -14.79
C GLY A 495 29.70 15.85 -15.20
N SER A 496 29.95 14.57 -15.42
CA SER A 496 28.93 13.57 -15.78
C SER A 496 28.89 12.40 -14.80
N GLY A 497 27.76 11.71 -14.77
CA GLY A 497 27.50 10.59 -13.85
C GLY A 497 27.69 11.02 -12.39
N MET A 498 28.36 10.20 -11.59
CA MET A 498 28.65 10.49 -10.17
C MET A 498 29.48 11.76 -9.91
N ASN A 499 30.02 12.40 -10.95
CA ASN A 499 30.76 13.65 -10.82
C ASN A 499 29.92 14.89 -11.14
N THR A 500 28.63 14.75 -11.46
CA THR A 500 27.75 15.87 -11.80
C THR A 500 27.65 16.88 -10.65
N PHE A 501 27.52 16.42 -9.41
CA PHE A 501 27.46 17.27 -8.22
C PHE A 501 28.72 17.18 -7.36
N GLY A 502 29.12 18.32 -6.80
CA GLY A 502 30.22 18.44 -5.84
C GLY A 502 29.76 18.20 -4.39
N GLY A 503 30.69 18.39 -3.44
CA GLY A 503 30.38 18.23 -2.01
C GLY A 503 29.31 19.23 -1.52
N PRO A 504 28.47 18.82 -0.54
CA PRO A 504 27.37 19.64 -0.05
C PRO A 504 27.85 20.87 0.71
N ILE A 505 27.12 21.96 0.54
CA ILE A 505 27.25 23.21 1.29
C ILE A 505 25.97 23.38 2.11
N GLN A 506 26.07 23.44 3.43
CA GLN A 506 24.90 23.72 4.27
C GLN A 506 24.43 25.16 4.03
N ILE A 507 23.18 25.32 3.60
CA ILE A 507 22.54 26.61 3.30
C ILE A 507 21.35 26.93 4.21
N GLY A 508 20.95 26.00 5.08
CA GLY A 508 19.91 26.21 6.08
C GLY A 508 19.76 25.02 7.03
N SER A 509 18.81 25.11 7.95
CA SER A 509 18.47 24.07 8.92
C SER A 509 17.02 24.21 9.38
N GLY A 510 16.40 23.13 9.86
CA GLY A 510 15.03 23.15 10.38
C GLY A 510 13.96 23.08 9.30
N TRP A 511 14.31 22.53 8.12
CA TRP A 511 13.40 22.42 6.99
C TRP A 511 12.53 21.16 7.01
N ASN A 512 12.64 20.33 8.06
CA ASN A 512 11.75 19.20 8.28
C ASN A 512 10.31 19.68 8.52
N GLY A 513 9.36 19.15 7.74
CA GLY A 513 7.93 19.45 7.86
C GLY A 513 7.43 20.61 7.01
N PHE A 514 8.27 21.20 6.16
CA PHE A 514 7.84 22.08 5.07
C PHE A 514 7.55 21.24 3.82
N THR A 515 6.49 21.60 3.08
CA THR A 515 6.39 21.24 1.66
C THR A 515 7.09 22.36 0.90
N ILE A 516 8.33 22.12 0.48
CA ILE A 516 9.08 23.13 -0.27
C ILE A 516 8.60 23.07 -1.72
N VAL A 517 8.30 24.24 -2.27
CA VAL A 517 7.52 24.39 -3.51
C VAL A 517 8.43 24.61 -4.71
N ALA A 518 9.35 25.58 -4.64
CA ALA A 518 10.20 25.93 -5.77
C ALA A 518 11.33 26.88 -5.38
N SER A 519 12.28 27.07 -6.29
CA SER A 519 13.26 28.16 -6.25
C SER A 519 13.01 29.16 -7.39
N ALA A 520 12.59 30.39 -7.08
CA ALA A 520 12.26 31.39 -8.10
C ALA A 520 12.67 32.82 -7.72
N ASP A 521 12.92 33.66 -8.73
CA ASP A 521 13.18 35.09 -8.58
C ASP A 521 11.86 35.89 -8.56
N VAL A 522 11.06 35.66 -7.52
CA VAL A 522 9.70 36.21 -7.36
C VAL A 522 9.63 37.74 -7.52
N TYR A 523 10.68 38.45 -7.12
CA TYR A 523 10.74 39.91 -7.14
C TYR A 523 11.66 40.48 -8.22
N GLY A 524 12.22 39.65 -9.11
CA GLY A 524 13.07 40.11 -10.22
C GLY A 524 14.37 40.78 -9.77
N VAL A 525 14.95 40.35 -8.64
CA VAL A 525 16.18 40.92 -8.07
C VAL A 525 17.44 40.24 -8.60
N GLY A 526 17.30 39.26 -9.49
CA GLY A 526 18.38 38.48 -10.10
C GLY A 526 18.96 37.41 -9.18
N ARG A 527 18.27 37.07 -8.09
CA ARG A 527 18.69 36.06 -7.12
C ARG A 527 17.49 35.22 -6.70
N PRO A 528 17.34 33.98 -7.20
CA PRO A 528 16.20 33.15 -6.86
C PRO A 528 16.22 32.82 -5.37
N GLY A 529 15.06 32.99 -4.72
CA GLY A 529 14.79 32.60 -3.34
C GLY A 529 13.99 31.30 -3.29
N LEU A 530 13.70 30.80 -2.08
CA LEU A 530 12.90 29.58 -1.90
C LEU A 530 11.45 29.92 -1.56
N LEU A 531 10.51 29.21 -2.14
CA LEU A 531 9.11 29.20 -1.72
C LEU A 531 8.84 27.90 -0.97
N ALA A 532 8.15 27.99 0.16
CA ALA A 532 7.74 26.80 0.91
C ALA A 532 6.38 27.01 1.56
N VAL A 533 5.60 25.94 1.61
CA VAL A 533 4.39 25.85 2.41
C VAL A 533 4.73 25.28 3.78
N ALA A 534 4.46 26.06 4.82
CA ALA A 534 4.63 25.63 6.21
C ALA A 534 3.47 24.72 6.65
N ALA A 535 3.67 23.97 7.74
CA ALA A 535 2.67 23.02 8.25
C ALA A 535 1.33 23.67 8.69
N ASP A 536 1.33 24.96 9.00
CA ASP A 536 0.11 25.73 9.29
C ASP A 536 -0.60 26.25 8.02
N GLY A 537 -0.07 25.93 6.84
CA GLY A 537 -0.62 26.25 5.53
C GLY A 537 -0.27 27.64 5.01
N THR A 538 0.71 28.34 5.60
CA THR A 538 1.26 29.57 5.02
C THR A 538 2.17 29.26 3.84
N LEU A 539 2.09 30.06 2.77
CA LEU A 539 3.09 30.06 1.71
C LEU A 539 4.08 31.18 2.01
N ASP A 540 5.34 30.84 2.25
CA ASP A 540 6.40 31.75 2.64
C ASP A 540 7.51 31.79 1.58
N TYR A 541 8.00 32.98 1.28
CA TYR A 541 9.16 33.20 0.44
C TYR A 541 10.39 33.59 1.27
N TYR A 542 11.45 32.81 1.14
CA TYR A 542 12.75 33.01 1.77
C TYR A 542 13.67 33.70 0.76
N PRO A 543 13.86 35.03 0.85
CA PRO A 543 14.61 35.79 -0.14
C PRO A 543 16.09 35.42 -0.10
N ASN A 544 16.70 35.25 -1.27
CA ASN A 544 18.14 35.11 -1.36
C ASN A 544 18.82 36.47 -1.16
N THR A 545 19.55 36.60 -0.06
CA THR A 545 20.19 37.86 0.35
C THR A 545 21.57 38.05 -0.26
N GLY A 546 22.05 37.08 -1.03
CA GLY A 546 23.38 37.07 -1.62
C GLY A 546 24.51 36.71 -0.65
N GLY A 547 24.17 36.20 0.54
CA GLY A 547 25.15 35.59 1.44
C GLY A 547 25.60 34.21 0.96
N THR A 548 26.37 33.53 1.80
CA THR A 548 26.90 32.18 1.54
C THR A 548 26.56 31.24 2.69
N ALA A 549 26.54 29.94 2.41
CA ALA A 549 26.19 28.92 3.40
C ALA A 549 24.87 29.26 4.11
N THR A 550 24.79 29.15 5.43
CA THR A 550 23.59 29.46 6.21
C THR A 550 23.13 30.92 6.15
N GLY A 551 23.93 31.83 5.56
CA GLY A 551 23.55 33.20 5.29
C GLY A 551 22.92 33.43 3.91
N THR A 552 22.66 32.36 3.13
CA THR A 552 22.11 32.47 1.76
C THR A 552 20.71 33.11 1.76
N PHE A 553 19.81 32.61 2.62
CA PHE A 553 18.42 33.06 2.69
C PHE A 553 18.14 33.96 3.89
N GLY A 554 17.28 34.95 3.70
CA GLY A 554 16.84 35.90 4.72
C GLY A 554 15.59 35.45 5.47
N ALA A 555 15.03 36.35 6.29
CA ALA A 555 13.77 36.10 6.99
C ALA A 555 12.61 35.88 6.00
N PRO A 556 11.68 34.94 6.27
CA PRO A 556 10.58 34.64 5.37
C PRO A 556 9.61 35.80 5.23
N ILE A 557 9.03 35.92 4.03
CA ILE A 557 7.95 36.83 3.69
C ILE A 557 6.72 35.99 3.35
N GLN A 558 5.66 36.11 4.15
CA GLN A 558 4.41 35.39 3.88
C GLN A 558 3.72 35.95 2.63
N LEU A 559 3.48 35.07 1.66
CA LEU A 559 2.81 35.38 0.39
C LEU A 559 1.34 34.93 0.37
N GLY A 560 0.95 34.00 1.24
CA GLY A 560 -0.43 33.54 1.35
C GLY A 560 -0.68 32.59 2.51
N SER A 561 -1.91 32.06 2.59
CA SER A 561 -2.34 31.09 3.61
C SER A 561 -3.45 30.20 3.07
N GLY A 562 -3.61 29.00 3.64
CA GLY A 562 -4.66 28.05 3.27
C GLY A 562 -4.21 27.01 2.24
N TRP A 563 -2.90 26.86 2.05
CA TRP A 563 -2.28 25.97 1.06
C TRP A 563 -2.13 24.52 1.54
N ASN A 564 -2.61 24.21 2.75
CA ASN A 564 -2.55 22.85 3.29
C ASN A 564 -3.32 21.86 2.40
N GLY A 565 -2.61 20.84 1.92
CA GLY A 565 -3.18 19.79 1.06
C GLY A 565 -3.41 20.20 -0.39
N TRP A 566 -2.84 21.33 -0.83
CA TRP A 566 -2.80 21.73 -2.23
C TRP A 566 -1.42 21.39 -2.81
N THR A 567 -1.38 21.04 -4.10
CA THR A 567 -0.13 21.02 -4.87
C THR A 567 0.12 22.43 -5.37
N VAL A 568 1.35 22.94 -5.25
CA VAL A 568 1.71 24.31 -5.59
C VAL A 568 3.07 24.29 -6.24
N ASP A 569 3.25 25.03 -7.32
CA ASP A 569 4.53 25.17 -8.03
C ASP A 569 4.63 26.54 -8.71
N VAL A 570 5.81 26.93 -9.20
CA VAL A 570 6.15 28.28 -9.63
C VAL A 570 6.94 28.29 -10.94
N ALA A 571 6.38 28.90 -11.97
CA ALA A 571 7.08 29.17 -13.24
C ALA A 571 6.46 30.39 -13.95
N ASP A 572 7.10 30.88 -15.01
CA ASP A 572 6.53 31.91 -15.88
C ASP A 572 5.47 31.28 -16.80
N ILE A 573 4.21 31.24 -16.33
CA ILE A 573 3.11 30.49 -16.94
C ILE A 573 2.38 31.33 -17.97
N ASP A 574 2.24 32.64 -17.73
CA ASP A 574 1.63 33.57 -18.67
C ASP A 574 2.59 34.18 -19.69
N GLY A 575 3.91 34.00 -19.49
CA GLY A 575 4.97 34.42 -20.40
C GLY A 575 5.35 35.89 -20.27
N ASP A 576 4.99 36.58 -19.17
CA ASP A 576 5.31 37.99 -18.94
C ASP A 576 6.74 38.21 -18.40
N GLY A 577 7.48 37.14 -18.13
CA GLY A 577 8.84 37.16 -17.61
C GLY A 577 8.93 37.18 -16.08
N ARG A 578 7.80 37.01 -15.37
CA ARG A 578 7.74 36.86 -13.92
C ARG A 578 7.24 35.45 -13.58
N PRO A 579 7.76 34.84 -12.50
CA PRO A 579 7.25 33.55 -12.08
C PRO A 579 5.89 33.69 -11.42
N ASP A 580 4.88 33.04 -11.99
CA ASP A 580 3.51 32.87 -11.51
C ASP A 580 3.39 31.66 -10.58
N LEU A 581 2.30 31.59 -9.82
CA LEU A 581 1.97 30.43 -8.98
C LEU A 581 0.96 29.54 -9.71
N LEU A 582 1.32 28.27 -9.95
CA LEU A 582 0.38 27.22 -10.29
C LEU A 582 -0.10 26.56 -8.99
N ALA A 583 -1.39 26.22 -8.91
CA ALA A 583 -1.87 25.42 -7.80
C ALA A 583 -3.01 24.49 -8.18
N VAL A 584 -3.02 23.31 -7.57
CA VAL A 584 -4.11 22.34 -7.65
C VAL A 584 -4.72 22.16 -6.27
N ASP A 585 -6.02 22.40 -6.19
CA ASP A 585 -6.76 22.18 -4.95
C ASP A 585 -7.13 20.70 -4.75
N SER A 586 -7.61 20.38 -3.55
CA SER A 586 -8.06 19.03 -3.19
C SER A 586 -9.19 18.45 -4.06
N THR A 587 -9.89 19.27 -4.86
CA THR A 587 -10.93 18.82 -5.79
C THR A 587 -10.36 18.51 -7.19
N GLY A 588 -9.09 18.82 -7.42
CA GLY A 588 -8.43 18.70 -8.71
C GLY A 588 -8.68 19.88 -9.64
N ALA A 589 -9.09 21.04 -9.11
CA ALA A 589 -9.18 22.27 -9.88
C ALA A 589 -7.79 22.93 -9.97
N LEU A 590 -7.41 23.31 -11.20
CA LEU A 590 -6.11 23.92 -11.51
C LEU A 590 -6.27 25.44 -11.61
N TYR A 591 -5.48 26.15 -10.81
CA TYR A 591 -5.47 27.61 -10.72
C TYR A 591 -4.10 28.17 -11.08
N VAL A 592 -4.10 29.34 -11.71
CA VAL A 592 -2.91 30.18 -11.89
C VAL A 592 -3.13 31.50 -11.18
N TYR A 593 -2.19 31.89 -10.33
CA TYR A 593 -2.14 33.19 -9.67
C TYR A 593 -1.01 34.01 -10.32
N PRO A 594 -1.34 35.05 -11.11
CA PRO A 594 -0.34 35.81 -11.84
C PRO A 594 0.51 36.65 -10.89
N ASN A 595 1.81 36.74 -11.14
CA ASN A 595 2.69 37.60 -10.38
C ASN A 595 2.52 39.07 -10.78
N THR A 596 2.10 39.91 -9.84
CA THR A 596 1.78 41.32 -10.12
C THR A 596 3.00 42.24 -10.18
N GLY A 597 4.19 41.71 -9.86
CA GLY A 597 5.43 42.48 -9.69
C GLY A 597 5.46 43.37 -8.45
N GLN A 598 4.49 43.26 -7.54
CA GLN A 598 4.47 44.01 -6.28
C GLN A 598 5.32 43.31 -5.22
N ALA A 599 6.21 44.05 -4.56
CA ALA A 599 7.14 43.49 -3.58
C ALA A 599 6.50 43.11 -2.22
N THR A 600 5.33 43.65 -1.88
CA THR A 600 4.64 43.35 -0.60
C THR A 600 3.12 43.45 -0.73
N GLY A 601 2.39 42.54 -0.08
CA GLY A 601 0.95 42.66 0.20
C GLY A 601 0.01 42.21 -0.92
N ALA A 602 0.52 42.00 -2.14
CA ALA A 602 -0.25 41.51 -3.29
C ALA A 602 0.66 40.88 -4.36
N THR A 603 1.71 40.14 -3.97
CA THR A 603 2.70 39.55 -4.90
C THR A 603 2.01 38.72 -5.98
N PHE A 604 1.05 37.88 -5.60
CA PHE A 604 0.20 37.15 -6.53
C PHE A 604 -1.20 37.75 -6.60
N GLY A 605 -1.73 37.86 -7.83
CA GLY A 605 -3.04 38.42 -8.13
C GLY A 605 -4.20 37.45 -7.86
N ALA A 606 -5.39 37.84 -8.29
CA ALA A 606 -6.57 36.96 -8.19
C ALA A 606 -6.38 35.71 -9.07
N PRO A 607 -6.70 34.50 -8.56
CA PRO A 607 -6.52 33.28 -9.32
C PRO A 607 -7.50 33.17 -10.49
N THR A 608 -7.03 32.57 -11.58
CA THR A 608 -7.87 32.11 -12.68
C THR A 608 -7.86 30.58 -12.68
N GLN A 609 -9.04 29.96 -12.71
CA GLN A 609 -9.13 28.51 -12.93
C GLN A 609 -8.86 28.23 -14.41
N VAL A 610 -7.81 27.45 -14.69
CA VAL A 610 -7.34 27.15 -16.05
C VAL A 610 -7.49 25.65 -16.39
N GLY A 611 -7.93 24.83 -15.44
CA GLY A 611 -8.19 23.42 -15.66
C GLY A 611 -8.95 22.72 -14.52
N SER A 612 -9.23 21.44 -14.73
CA SER A 612 -9.88 20.54 -13.77
C SER A 612 -9.51 19.09 -14.06
N GLY A 613 -9.75 18.19 -13.12
CA GLY A 613 -9.48 16.75 -13.30
C GLY A 613 -8.09 16.31 -12.85
N TRP A 614 -7.42 17.15 -12.05
CA TRP A 614 -6.10 16.88 -11.49
C TRP A 614 -6.15 16.10 -10.16
N SER A 615 -7.35 15.74 -9.70
CA SER A 615 -7.52 14.92 -8.50
C SER A 615 -6.94 13.52 -8.72
N GLY A 616 -6.06 13.08 -7.82
CA GLY A 616 -5.45 11.75 -7.86
C GLY A 616 -4.24 11.62 -8.81
N TRP A 617 -3.75 12.71 -9.38
CA TRP A 617 -2.44 12.74 -10.01
C TRP A 617 -1.35 12.55 -8.95
N GLN A 618 -0.31 11.80 -9.27
CA GLN A 618 0.78 11.48 -8.35
C GLN A 618 1.72 12.68 -8.15
N ALA A 619 1.87 13.51 -9.19
CA ALA A 619 2.79 14.64 -9.22
C ALA A 619 2.42 15.65 -10.31
N ILE A 620 2.75 16.92 -10.11
CA ILE A 620 2.57 18.01 -11.08
C ILE A 620 3.73 18.99 -10.92
N ASP A 621 4.46 19.27 -11.99
CA ASP A 621 5.60 20.22 -12.01
C ASP A 621 5.46 21.15 -13.23
N VAL A 622 6.02 22.35 -13.18
CA VAL A 622 6.06 23.32 -14.29
C VAL A 622 7.47 23.68 -14.73
N GLY A 623 7.67 23.69 -16.05
CA GLY A 623 8.96 24.09 -16.62
C GLY A 623 8.89 24.38 -18.11
N THR A 624 9.88 25.10 -18.63
CA THR A 624 9.99 25.44 -20.06
C THR A 624 10.66 24.31 -20.85
N LEU A 625 9.96 23.20 -21.07
CA LEU A 625 10.47 21.99 -21.73
C LEU A 625 10.90 22.24 -23.17
N ALA A 626 10.20 23.14 -23.86
CA ALA A 626 10.52 23.55 -25.22
C ALA A 626 11.74 24.49 -25.31
N GLY A 627 12.29 24.94 -24.17
CA GLY A 627 13.46 25.81 -24.08
C GLY A 627 13.16 27.32 -24.10
N SER A 628 11.89 27.72 -24.02
CA SER A 628 11.46 29.11 -23.86
C SER A 628 10.08 29.19 -23.22
N ALA A 629 9.81 30.25 -22.45
CA ALA A 629 8.48 30.57 -21.94
C ALA A 629 7.43 30.70 -23.07
N PRO A 630 6.14 30.47 -22.78
CA PRO A 630 5.56 30.18 -21.45
C PRO A 630 5.76 28.73 -20.99
N ALA A 631 5.82 28.48 -19.68
CA ALA A 631 6.12 27.17 -19.09
C ALA A 631 5.00 26.13 -19.28
N GLU A 632 5.36 24.91 -19.63
CA GLU A 632 4.46 23.75 -19.72
C GLU A 632 4.21 23.08 -18.36
N ILE A 633 3.18 22.25 -18.27
CA ILE A 633 2.94 21.39 -17.10
C ILE A 633 3.37 19.97 -17.45
N LEU A 634 4.17 19.35 -16.58
CA LEU A 634 4.32 17.90 -16.50
C LEU A 634 3.47 17.35 -15.38
N GLY A 635 2.81 16.23 -15.64
CA GLY A 635 2.07 15.52 -14.60
C GLY A 635 2.27 14.03 -14.72
N ILE A 636 2.36 13.38 -13.56
CA ILE A 636 2.31 11.91 -13.47
C ILE A 636 0.90 11.54 -13.05
N ASP A 637 0.18 10.83 -13.91
CA ASP A 637 -1.17 10.38 -13.58
C ASP A 637 -1.15 9.24 -12.55
N SER A 638 -2.32 8.86 -12.05
CA SER A 638 -2.46 7.74 -11.09
C SER A 638 -1.93 6.40 -11.61
N SER A 639 -1.67 6.29 -12.91
CA SER A 639 -1.23 5.09 -13.60
C SER A 639 0.31 5.01 -13.73
N GLY A 640 1.03 6.08 -13.35
CA GLY A 640 2.47 6.22 -13.56
C GLY A 640 2.86 6.62 -14.98
N ALA A 641 1.92 7.15 -15.78
CA ALA A 641 2.21 7.72 -17.08
C ALA A 641 2.56 9.20 -16.91
N LEU A 642 3.66 9.62 -17.54
CA LEU A 642 4.11 11.02 -17.54
C LEU A 642 3.51 11.73 -18.76
N TYR A 643 2.79 12.81 -18.51
CA TYR A 643 2.14 13.64 -19.50
C TYR A 643 2.70 15.05 -19.50
N GLU A 644 2.91 15.59 -20.70
CA GLU A 644 3.14 17.01 -20.95
C GLU A 644 1.84 17.66 -21.40
N TYR A 645 1.45 18.73 -20.72
CA TYR A 645 0.40 19.63 -21.15
C TYR A 645 1.06 20.88 -21.74
N PRO A 646 1.06 21.03 -23.07
CA PRO A 646 1.73 22.14 -23.72
C PRO A 646 1.03 23.45 -23.36
N ASN A 647 1.81 24.48 -23.03
CA ASN A 647 1.29 25.80 -22.78
C ASN A 647 0.96 26.50 -24.10
N THR A 648 -0.27 26.98 -24.21
CA THR A 648 -0.84 27.60 -25.44
C THR A 648 -1.28 29.03 -25.21
N SER A 649 -0.79 29.65 -24.14
CA SER A 649 -1.20 30.99 -23.69
C SER A 649 -0.98 32.05 -24.78
N VAL A 650 -1.96 32.95 -24.93
CA VAL A 650 -1.91 34.05 -25.91
C VAL A 650 -2.29 35.36 -25.24
N GLY A 651 -1.40 36.36 -25.31
CA GLY A 651 -1.67 37.72 -24.82
C GLY A 651 -1.98 37.80 -23.33
N GLY A 652 -1.31 36.97 -22.50
CA GLY A 652 -1.54 36.88 -21.05
C GLY A 652 -2.77 36.08 -20.64
N SER A 653 -3.54 35.54 -21.59
CA SER A 653 -4.61 34.60 -21.29
C SER A 653 -4.02 33.18 -21.20
N VAL A 654 -3.99 32.64 -19.99
CA VAL A 654 -3.41 31.32 -19.74
C VAL A 654 -4.30 30.19 -20.27
N SER A 655 -3.71 29.27 -21.04
CA SER A 655 -4.38 28.04 -21.49
C SER A 655 -3.41 26.90 -21.79
N PHE A 656 -3.85 25.66 -21.56
CA PHE A 656 -3.08 24.45 -21.87
C PHE A 656 -3.75 23.62 -22.97
N GLY A 657 -2.94 23.04 -23.87
CA GLY A 657 -3.39 22.16 -24.93
C GLY A 657 -3.68 20.72 -24.45
N PRO A 658 -4.10 19.83 -25.35
CA PRO A 658 -4.32 18.43 -25.01
C PRO A 658 -3.00 17.76 -24.57
N PRO A 659 -3.04 16.88 -23.54
CA PRO A 659 -1.82 16.25 -23.03
C PRO A 659 -1.23 15.27 -24.03
N THR A 660 0.10 15.23 -24.08
CA THR A 660 0.88 14.22 -24.80
C THR A 660 1.61 13.36 -23.79
N GLN A 661 1.52 12.02 -23.94
CA GLN A 661 2.31 11.14 -23.09
C GLN A 661 3.79 11.23 -23.48
N VAL A 662 4.62 11.61 -22.51
CA VAL A 662 6.07 11.79 -22.69
C VAL A 662 6.90 10.79 -21.89
N GLY A 663 6.26 9.91 -21.13
CA GLY A 663 6.91 8.79 -20.47
C GLY A 663 5.94 7.76 -19.87
N SER A 664 6.50 6.63 -19.43
CA SER A 664 5.78 5.53 -18.77
C SER A 664 6.64 4.90 -17.69
N GLY A 665 6.03 4.32 -16.67
CA GLY A 665 6.76 3.65 -15.58
C GLY A 665 7.26 4.61 -14.51
N TRP A 666 6.60 5.77 -14.38
CA TRP A 666 6.87 6.79 -13.37
C TRP A 666 6.06 6.58 -12.09
N SER A 667 5.45 5.40 -11.91
CA SER A 667 4.79 5.04 -10.65
C SER A 667 5.80 5.10 -9.51
N GLY A 668 5.49 5.86 -8.46
CA GLY A 668 6.45 6.09 -7.38
C GLY A 668 7.54 7.09 -7.75
N TYR A 669 7.28 8.02 -8.67
CA TYR A 669 8.03 9.26 -8.74
C TYR A 669 7.08 10.38 -8.29
N ALA A 670 7.47 11.14 -7.28
CA ALA A 670 6.86 12.42 -7.00
C ALA A 670 7.60 13.48 -7.84
N MET A 671 6.89 14.53 -8.25
CA MET A 671 7.46 15.81 -8.70
C MET A 671 6.93 16.88 -7.73
N ASP A 672 7.69 17.95 -7.52
CA ASP A 672 7.47 18.91 -6.41
C ASP A 672 6.03 19.44 -6.25
#